data_AF-A0A5C5WDY2-F1
#
_entry.id   AF-A0A5C5WDY2-F1
#
_cell.length_a   1.000
_cell.length_b   1.000
_cell.length_c   1.000
_cell.angle_alpha   90.00
_cell.angle_beta   90.00
_cell.angle_gamma   90.00
#
_symmetry.space_group_name_H-M   'P 1'
#
loop_
_entity.id
_entity.type
_entity.pdbx_description
1 polymer ?
#
loop_
_entity_poly.entity_id
_entity_poly.type
_entity_poly.pdbx_seq_one_letter_code
_entity_poly.pdbx_strand_id
1 'polypeptide(L)'
;MVQIVPPDTAEQSAAQETPVPGSGPTTLVLGSTLETLDTDQTLADAGNASIDEQLAASAKLADDVAAATAPPAPAVPTPKFWRHPGLMAAGGIGFFTIGVTLTLWLRQLGPSAPEPSPNRPLATAASEAPLFHAGEQPPIEPSTPQSLPSSAGQAPIEEPAGDAELVSIGTANLPSVESPSIENPSEAVEAEPAAGSATADAETRSLPSPPPDEADSDLLASTATTPFEATASLTPPADFDPLEYDPATIELVLRSPSATDSLDAPHADSEGSPLDPLPDESSAPPTAEALLDQQLAEKARHNGVLVVRGPTSDPDNQPPTLSAERLLAVTLPESDLTEAPLSAAIDFFSALSGTPISLTPAALRRAGIDPRTTISFVGLNASISEVLSEGLASRRLMLRTEGAQAIIERLGASEQRRVTHRLEDLAGDGVEDLEQLLRRFGPPSVASATIESNGLLTIEARQAEQYDLLVFCERLRVARGLPPQTRYPRSRLVSEPALKLLDKPLSRRTTFSFVEPTPLRDIFEHVANLTRLTILIDWPSLAEDAGLGPRSTLSAATTNRRWSDALEGLLEALDLGWVPIDGRTVWIASRQKLAAEPVIDFYPASPAAGPGLAERLAPAHPQAEIVYDPRSRCVLVRGNLAAHRAVWQAVSTATSREG
;
A
#
# COMPACT_ATOMS: atom_id res chain seq x y z
N MET A 1 -64.75 -23.68 28.35
CA MET A 1 -64.37 -24.06 29.72
C MET A 1 -62.86 -24.00 29.76
N VAL A 2 -62.13 -23.13 30.45
CA VAL A 2 -62.32 -22.26 31.64
C VAL A 2 -61.39 -21.05 31.37
N GLN A 3 -61.89 -19.83 31.19
CA GLN A 3 -62.14 -18.80 32.21
C GLN A 3 -60.86 -18.31 32.93
N ILE A 4 -60.35 -17.14 32.52
CA ILE A 4 -59.63 -16.21 33.42
C ILE A 4 -60.19 -14.81 33.17
N VAL A 5 -60.51 -14.17 34.28
CA VAL A 5 -61.30 -12.95 34.51
C VAL A 5 -60.35 -11.78 34.81
N PRO A 6 -60.67 -10.53 34.43
CA PRO A 6 -59.96 -9.32 34.86
C PRO A 6 -60.58 -8.71 36.13
N PRO A 7 -59.90 -7.76 36.80
CA PRO A 7 -60.47 -6.41 36.97
C PRO A 7 -59.38 -5.31 36.89
N ASP A 8 -59.58 -4.12 36.35
CA ASP A 8 -60.56 -3.02 36.60
C ASP A 8 -60.31 -2.21 37.90
N THR A 9 -59.68 -1.04 37.68
CA THR A 9 -59.90 0.33 38.19
C THR A 9 -60.38 0.62 39.63
N ALA A 10 -59.60 1.45 40.37
CA ALA A 10 -60.05 2.62 41.15
C ALA A 10 -58.83 3.33 41.81
N GLU A 11 -58.51 4.56 41.38
CA GLU A 11 -58.63 5.82 42.13
C GLU A 11 -58.07 5.85 43.57
N GLN A 12 -56.97 6.58 43.78
CA GLN A 12 -56.91 7.57 44.86
C GLN A 12 -55.87 8.67 44.63
N SER A 13 -56.37 9.89 44.78
CA SER A 13 -55.75 11.20 44.69
C SER A 13 -54.90 11.53 45.93
N ALA A 14 -53.73 12.15 45.74
CA ALA A 14 -53.17 13.11 46.71
C ALA A 14 -52.16 14.04 46.01
N ALA A 15 -52.49 15.33 46.04
CA ALA A 15 -51.71 16.44 45.54
C ALA A 15 -50.44 16.68 46.37
N GLN A 16 -49.36 17.08 45.71
CA GLN A 16 -48.31 17.89 46.33
C GLN A 16 -47.73 18.86 45.30
N GLU A 17 -48.09 20.13 45.47
CA GLU A 17 -47.45 21.31 44.88
C GLU A 17 -46.03 21.48 45.45
N THR A 18 -45.13 22.04 44.63
CA THR A 18 -43.97 22.95 44.92
C THR A 18 -42.85 22.74 43.87
N PRO A 19 -41.90 23.66 43.68
CA PRO A 19 -42.05 24.79 42.77
C PRO A 19 -40.99 24.82 41.65
N VAL A 20 -41.31 25.57 40.61
CA VAL A 20 -40.44 25.92 39.47
C VAL A 20 -39.27 26.83 39.94
N PRO A 21 -38.00 26.48 39.67
CA PRO A 21 -36.93 27.46 39.66
C PRO A 21 -36.80 28.06 38.26
N GLY A 22 -37.03 29.38 38.18
CA GLY A 22 -36.77 30.16 36.98
C GLY A 22 -35.26 30.30 36.73
N SER A 23 -34.81 29.90 35.56
CA SER A 23 -33.52 30.28 35.01
C SER A 23 -33.69 31.57 34.21
N GLY A 24 -33.19 32.68 34.77
CA GLY A 24 -33.01 33.93 34.06
C GLY A 24 -31.88 33.83 33.02
N PRO A 25 -31.84 34.75 32.05
CA PRO A 25 -30.79 34.80 31.04
C PRO A 25 -29.48 35.29 31.67
N THR A 26 -28.44 34.46 31.60
CA THR A 26 -27.06 34.86 31.88
C THR A 26 -26.55 35.71 30.72
N THR A 27 -26.56 37.03 30.91
CA THR A 27 -25.84 37.99 30.08
C THR A 27 -24.34 37.82 30.31
N LEU A 28 -23.65 37.21 29.35
CA LEU A 28 -22.18 37.20 29.27
C LEU A 28 -21.71 38.58 28.77
N VAL A 29 -21.13 39.35 29.69
CA VAL A 29 -20.40 40.58 29.39
C VAL A 29 -19.02 40.17 28.85
N LEU A 30 -18.87 40.24 27.53
CA LEU A 30 -17.56 40.27 26.87
C LEU A 30 -16.99 41.68 27.01
N GLY A 31 -16.04 41.83 27.92
CA GLY A 31 -15.22 43.04 28.05
C GLY A 31 -14.19 43.09 26.92
N SER A 32 -14.44 43.96 25.96
CA SER A 32 -13.48 44.38 24.93
C SER A 32 -12.57 45.46 25.51
N THR A 33 -11.29 45.12 25.71
CA THR A 33 -10.20 46.09 25.83
C THR A 33 -9.29 45.92 24.62
N LEU A 34 -9.51 46.78 23.63
CA LEU A 34 -8.61 47.09 22.53
C LEU A 34 -7.57 48.09 23.06
N GLU A 35 -6.36 47.62 23.35
CA GLU A 35 -5.17 48.48 23.36
C GLU A 35 -4.55 48.40 21.96
N THR A 36 -4.70 49.48 21.22
CA THR A 36 -3.95 49.82 20.01
C THR A 36 -2.49 50.10 20.38
N LEU A 37 -1.59 49.20 20.01
CA LEU A 37 -0.16 49.48 19.87
C LEU A 37 0.17 49.55 18.38
N ASP A 38 0.41 50.78 17.93
CA ASP A 38 1.13 51.08 16.70
C ASP A 38 2.51 50.41 16.73
N THR A 39 2.77 49.50 15.80
CA THR A 39 4.13 49.13 15.42
C THR A 39 4.13 48.79 13.94
N ASP A 40 4.18 49.84 13.13
CA ASP A 40 4.43 49.75 11.71
C ASP A 40 5.91 50.07 11.42
N GLN A 41 6.45 49.41 10.39
CA GLN A 41 7.74 49.65 9.74
C GLN A 41 9.04 49.29 10.50
N THR A 42 9.57 48.09 10.24
CA THR A 42 10.97 47.82 9.81
C THR A 42 11.28 46.32 9.80
N LEU A 43 10.73 45.54 8.85
CA LEU A 43 11.19 44.15 8.61
C LEU A 43 10.68 43.62 7.27
N ALA A 44 11.18 44.19 6.17
CA ALA A 44 10.88 43.67 4.82
C ALA A 44 12.11 43.50 3.91
N ASP A 45 13.34 43.72 4.40
CA ASP A 45 14.53 43.76 3.52
C ASP A 45 15.72 42.86 3.92
N ALA A 46 15.52 41.86 4.79
CA ALA A 46 16.61 41.01 5.28
C ALA A 46 16.49 39.51 4.95
N GLY A 47 15.57 39.10 4.07
CA GLY A 47 15.22 37.68 3.88
C GLY A 47 15.90 36.94 2.72
N ASN A 48 16.32 37.63 1.65
CA ASN A 48 16.65 36.95 0.38
C ASN A 48 18.15 36.80 0.06
N ALA A 49 19.06 37.31 0.90
CA ALA A 49 20.50 37.22 0.64
C ALA A 49 21.16 35.93 1.20
N SER A 50 20.46 35.13 2.02
CA SER A 50 21.05 34.01 2.77
C SER A 50 21.06 32.68 2.01
N ILE A 51 20.14 32.48 1.06
CA ILE A 51 19.97 31.18 0.39
C ILE A 51 21.07 30.95 -0.68
N ASP A 52 21.42 31.97 -1.44
CA ASP A 52 22.50 31.88 -2.43
C ASP A 52 23.88 31.72 -1.76
N GLU A 53 24.08 32.30 -0.58
CA GLU A 53 25.31 32.13 0.20
C GLU A 53 25.40 30.74 0.83
N GLN A 54 24.28 30.14 1.25
CA GLN A 54 24.25 28.75 1.73
C GLN A 54 24.42 27.72 0.61
N LEU A 55 23.90 27.99 -0.60
CA LEU A 55 24.15 27.17 -1.80
C LEU A 55 25.60 27.28 -2.26
N ALA A 56 26.19 28.48 -2.24
CA ALA A 56 27.60 28.69 -2.56
C ALA A 56 28.54 28.06 -1.51
N ALA A 57 28.19 28.14 -0.21
CA ALA A 57 28.95 27.50 0.87
C ALA A 57 28.88 25.96 0.79
N SER A 58 27.73 25.40 0.38
CA SER A 58 27.58 23.96 0.20
C SER A 58 28.32 23.45 -1.04
N ALA A 59 28.34 24.22 -2.14
CA ALA A 59 29.16 23.92 -3.33
C ALA A 59 30.66 23.96 -3.01
N LYS A 60 31.10 24.92 -2.21
CA LYS A 60 32.50 25.04 -1.77
C LYS A 60 32.93 23.91 -0.83
N LEU A 61 32.02 23.42 0.02
CA LEU A 61 32.28 22.26 0.87
C LEU A 61 32.41 20.95 0.06
N ALA A 62 31.74 20.85 -1.09
CA ALA A 62 31.88 19.70 -2.00
C ALA A 62 33.23 19.71 -2.75
N ASP A 63 33.72 20.88 -3.17
CA ASP A 63 35.04 21.04 -3.79
C ASP A 63 36.19 20.81 -2.78
N ASP A 64 36.05 21.27 -1.53
CA ASP A 64 37.08 21.07 -0.50
C ASP A 64 37.17 19.60 -0.03
N VAL A 65 36.08 18.83 -0.09
CA VAL A 65 36.09 17.39 0.18
C VAL A 65 36.71 16.60 -0.99
N ALA A 66 36.65 17.11 -2.22
CA ALA A 66 37.34 16.53 -3.36
C ALA A 66 38.87 16.79 -3.33
N ALA A 67 39.33 17.81 -2.60
CA ALA A 67 40.74 18.17 -2.49
C ALA A 67 41.49 17.53 -1.29
N ALA A 68 40.79 16.83 -0.39
CA ALA A 68 41.40 16.17 0.76
C ALA A 68 42.03 14.81 0.38
N THR A 69 43.31 14.87 0.04
CA THR A 69 44.28 13.78 -0.18
C THR A 69 43.95 12.47 0.57
N ALA A 70 43.60 11.42 -0.16
CA ALA A 70 43.50 10.05 0.34
C ALA A 70 44.90 9.47 0.66
N PRO A 71 45.06 8.66 1.73
CA PRO A 71 46.30 7.92 1.97
C PRO A 71 46.50 6.84 0.89
N PRO A 72 47.75 6.48 0.53
CA PRO A 72 48.03 5.56 -0.57
C PRO A 72 47.55 4.13 -0.25
N ALA A 73 46.62 3.62 -1.05
CA ALA A 73 46.20 2.22 -1.02
C ALA A 73 47.25 1.32 -1.71
N PRO A 74 47.48 0.08 -1.21
CA PRO A 74 48.43 -0.85 -1.80
C PRO A 74 47.97 -1.37 -3.17
N ALA A 75 48.94 -1.54 -4.07
CA ALA A 75 48.77 -1.89 -5.47
C ALA A 75 48.07 -3.25 -5.67
N VAL A 76 46.96 -3.23 -6.41
CA VAL A 76 46.33 -4.41 -7.03
C VAL A 76 46.54 -4.31 -8.54
N PRO A 77 46.99 -5.38 -9.23
CA PRO A 77 47.34 -5.34 -10.64
C PRO A 77 46.11 -5.22 -11.54
N THR A 78 46.13 -4.24 -12.45
CA THR A 78 45.13 -4.05 -13.51
C THR A 78 45.46 -4.91 -14.74
N PRO A 79 44.48 -5.63 -15.32
CA PRO A 79 44.67 -6.27 -16.61
C PRO A 79 44.58 -5.22 -17.74
N LYS A 80 45.59 -5.24 -18.61
CA LYS A 80 45.72 -4.41 -19.82
C LYS A 80 44.67 -4.81 -20.86
N PHE A 81 43.74 -3.91 -21.18
CA PHE A 81 42.98 -3.97 -22.43
C PHE A 81 43.39 -2.79 -23.34
N TRP A 82 43.72 -3.13 -24.58
CA TRP A 82 44.33 -2.27 -25.58
C TRP A 82 43.39 -1.17 -26.10
N ARG A 83 43.92 0.05 -26.26
CA ARG A 83 43.39 1.09 -27.13
C ARG A 83 44.14 1.07 -28.46
N HIS A 84 43.43 0.96 -29.58
CA HIS A 84 43.89 1.45 -30.87
C HIS A 84 42.83 2.40 -31.44
N PRO A 85 43.21 3.62 -31.84
CA PRO A 85 42.40 4.45 -32.72
C PRO A 85 42.88 4.29 -34.19
N GLY A 86 41.95 4.18 -35.15
CA GLY A 86 42.30 4.37 -36.56
C GLY A 86 41.41 3.69 -37.61
N LEU A 87 40.48 4.49 -38.16
CA LEU A 87 40.22 4.72 -39.60
C LEU A 87 39.37 3.72 -40.44
N MET A 88 38.59 4.34 -41.36
CA MET A 88 37.70 3.85 -42.45
C MET A 88 36.23 3.63 -42.05
N ALA A 89 35.27 4.51 -42.37
CA ALA A 89 34.76 5.02 -43.67
C ALA A 89 33.71 4.10 -44.34
N ALA A 90 32.54 4.71 -44.62
CA ALA A 90 31.47 4.33 -45.55
C ALA A 90 30.54 3.13 -45.18
N GLY A 91 29.24 3.42 -45.10
CA GLY A 91 28.17 2.42 -45.12
C GLY A 91 26.96 2.87 -44.29
N GLY A 92 25.94 3.40 -44.96
CA GLY A 92 24.74 3.95 -44.35
C GLY A 92 23.65 2.93 -44.00
N ILE A 93 22.64 3.47 -43.30
CA ILE A 93 21.25 3.01 -43.11
C ILE A 93 21.07 1.68 -42.37
N GLY A 94 20.58 1.80 -41.13
CA GLY A 94 19.89 0.71 -40.44
C GLY A 94 20.12 0.71 -38.93
N PHE A 95 19.37 1.51 -38.16
CA PHE A 95 19.18 1.25 -36.74
C PHE A 95 17.75 1.62 -36.33
N PHE A 96 16.86 0.65 -36.49
CA PHE A 96 15.58 0.56 -35.80
C PHE A 96 15.56 -0.79 -35.06
N THR A 97 16.46 -0.97 -34.09
CA THR A 97 16.47 -2.08 -33.13
C THR A 97 17.31 -1.67 -31.91
N ILE A 98 16.76 -0.80 -31.06
CA ILE A 98 17.24 -0.62 -29.68
C ILE A 98 16.10 -1.08 -28.77
N GLY A 99 16.15 -2.36 -28.43
CA GLY A 99 15.19 -3.02 -27.57
C GLY A 99 15.50 -4.50 -27.65
N VAL A 100 16.27 -5.01 -26.67
CA VAL A 100 16.49 -6.42 -26.27
C VAL A 100 17.84 -6.62 -25.55
N THR A 101 18.75 -5.65 -25.48
CA THR A 101 20.03 -5.84 -24.76
C THR A 101 19.96 -5.68 -23.23
N LEU A 102 18.85 -5.21 -22.65
CA LEU A 102 18.71 -5.03 -21.20
C LEU A 102 18.31 -6.31 -20.44
N THR A 103 17.78 -7.33 -21.12
CA THR A 103 17.34 -8.60 -20.47
C THR A 103 18.48 -9.56 -20.15
N LEU A 104 19.67 -9.39 -20.73
CA LEU A 104 20.83 -10.26 -20.44
C LEU A 104 21.64 -9.84 -19.21
N TRP A 105 21.51 -8.60 -18.73
CA TRP A 105 22.28 -8.13 -17.57
C TRP A 105 21.65 -8.55 -16.22
N LEU A 106 20.33 -8.76 -16.17
CA LEU A 106 19.62 -9.22 -14.97
C LEU A 106 19.81 -10.72 -14.65
N ARG A 107 20.41 -11.51 -15.56
CA ARG A 107 20.55 -12.97 -15.41
C ARG A 107 21.83 -13.44 -14.69
N GLN A 108 22.79 -12.55 -14.40
CA GLN A 108 24.14 -12.94 -13.92
C GLN A 108 24.38 -12.91 -12.39
N LEU A 109 23.37 -12.70 -11.55
CA LEU A 109 23.56 -12.58 -10.09
C LEU A 109 22.77 -13.62 -9.26
N GLY A 110 22.79 -14.91 -9.68
CA GLY A 110 22.27 -16.04 -8.89
C GLY A 110 23.19 -17.28 -8.96
N PRO A 111 23.37 -18.05 -7.86
CA PRO A 111 24.38 -19.10 -7.77
C PRO A 111 23.96 -20.41 -8.48
N SER A 112 24.94 -20.96 -9.22
CA SER A 112 25.14 -22.31 -9.75
C SER A 112 23.99 -23.34 -9.64
N ALA A 113 23.37 -23.68 -10.78
CA ALA A 113 22.62 -24.92 -10.99
C ALA A 113 23.52 -26.02 -11.61
N PRO A 114 23.25 -27.31 -11.34
CA PRO A 114 24.13 -28.43 -11.69
C PRO A 114 23.98 -28.93 -13.14
N GLU A 115 25.01 -29.64 -13.60
CA GLU A 115 25.20 -30.19 -14.95
C GLU A 115 24.03 -31.03 -15.50
N PRO A 116 23.72 -30.92 -16.82
CA PRO A 116 22.79 -31.82 -17.48
C PRO A 116 23.45 -33.16 -17.87
N SER A 117 22.80 -34.26 -17.51
CA SER A 117 23.12 -35.60 -18.01
C SER A 117 22.74 -35.75 -19.49
N PRO A 118 23.53 -36.49 -20.29
CA PRO A 118 23.28 -36.72 -21.71
C PRO A 118 22.43 -37.98 -21.90
N ASN A 119 21.30 -37.89 -22.61
CA ASN A 119 20.75 -38.96 -23.45
C ASN A 119 19.37 -38.56 -24.00
N ARG A 120 19.32 -38.07 -25.26
CA ARG A 120 18.16 -38.29 -26.13
C ARG A 120 18.57 -38.25 -27.61
N PRO A 121 18.25 -39.29 -28.41
CA PRO A 121 18.68 -39.38 -29.80
C PRO A 121 17.83 -38.51 -30.74
N LEU A 122 18.52 -38.02 -31.79
CA LEU A 122 18.01 -37.28 -32.93
C LEU A 122 16.87 -38.03 -33.65
N ALA A 123 15.79 -37.31 -33.97
CA ALA A 123 14.89 -37.66 -35.05
C ALA A 123 15.01 -36.60 -36.15
N THR A 124 15.51 -37.04 -37.30
CA THR A 124 15.66 -36.31 -38.55
C THR A 124 14.30 -36.16 -39.23
N ALA A 125 13.89 -34.94 -39.56
CA ALA A 125 12.83 -34.71 -40.54
C ALA A 125 13.19 -33.49 -41.39
N ALA A 126 13.33 -33.75 -42.68
CA ALA A 126 13.49 -32.78 -43.75
C ALA A 126 12.12 -32.35 -44.29
N SER A 127 11.95 -31.06 -44.60
CA SER A 127 11.03 -30.52 -45.62
C SER A 127 11.32 -29.02 -45.68
N GLU A 128 11.94 -28.53 -46.74
CA GLU A 128 11.31 -28.01 -47.97
C GLU A 128 11.42 -26.48 -47.98
N ALA A 129 12.23 -26.00 -48.92
CA ALA A 129 12.37 -24.59 -49.25
C ALA A 129 11.36 -24.22 -50.34
N PRO A 130 10.80 -23.00 -50.32
CA PRO A 130 10.30 -22.37 -51.53
C PRO A 130 11.26 -21.28 -52.02
N LEU A 131 11.67 -21.48 -53.28
CA LEU A 131 12.17 -20.44 -54.19
C LEU A 131 11.16 -19.29 -54.30
N PHE A 132 11.62 -18.05 -54.16
CA PHE A 132 10.92 -16.88 -54.67
C PHE A 132 11.78 -16.10 -55.66
N HIS A 133 11.13 -15.74 -56.76
CA HIS A 133 11.64 -15.06 -57.94
C HIS A 133 12.16 -13.66 -57.66
N ALA A 134 13.28 -13.34 -58.33
CA ALA A 134 13.76 -11.99 -58.57
C ALA A 134 12.81 -11.28 -59.56
N GLY A 135 12.27 -10.14 -59.16
CA GLY A 135 11.52 -9.22 -60.01
C GLY A 135 12.18 -7.84 -59.98
N GLU A 136 12.53 -7.35 -61.17
CA GLU A 136 13.15 -6.06 -61.46
C GLU A 136 12.39 -4.86 -60.89
N GLN A 137 13.14 -3.89 -60.36
CA GLN A 137 12.63 -2.60 -59.90
C GLN A 137 13.26 -1.50 -60.78
N PRO A 138 12.48 -0.60 -61.41
CA PRO A 138 13.02 0.49 -62.22
C PRO A 138 13.48 1.68 -61.37
N PRO A 139 14.37 2.55 -61.89
CA PRO A 139 15.00 3.63 -61.14
C PRO A 139 14.06 4.83 -60.99
N ILE A 140 13.97 5.38 -59.77
CA ILE A 140 13.28 6.64 -59.49
C ILE A 140 14.35 7.74 -59.29
N GLU A 141 14.22 8.80 -60.10
CA GLU A 141 15.06 9.99 -60.11
C GLU A 141 14.84 10.89 -58.87
N PRO A 142 15.88 11.61 -58.39
CA PRO A 142 15.75 12.54 -57.26
C PRO A 142 15.11 13.86 -57.69
N SER A 143 14.00 14.22 -57.06
CA SER A 143 13.32 15.51 -57.25
C SER A 143 13.92 16.61 -56.38
N THR A 144 14.23 17.72 -57.04
CA THR A 144 14.73 19.01 -56.55
C THR A 144 13.78 19.69 -55.55
N PRO A 145 14.27 20.39 -54.51
CA PRO A 145 13.42 21.15 -53.60
C PRO A 145 12.91 22.44 -54.25
N GLN A 146 11.59 22.57 -54.31
CA GLN A 146 10.85 23.72 -54.86
C GLN A 146 10.63 24.77 -53.76
N SER A 147 11.16 25.97 -53.98
CA SER A 147 10.96 27.17 -53.16
C SER A 147 9.55 27.72 -53.38
N LEU A 148 8.86 28.13 -52.30
CA LEU A 148 7.63 28.91 -52.37
C LEU A 148 7.77 30.25 -51.63
N PRO A 149 7.00 31.27 -52.06
CA PRO A 149 7.44 32.66 -52.03
C PRO A 149 7.02 33.44 -50.78
N SER A 150 7.86 34.43 -50.53
CA SER A 150 7.62 35.68 -49.81
C SER A 150 6.25 36.28 -50.12
N SER A 151 5.45 36.55 -49.08
CA SER A 151 4.27 37.41 -49.17
C SER A 151 4.40 38.55 -48.16
N ALA A 152 4.72 39.73 -48.70
CA ALA A 152 4.64 41.01 -48.02
C ALA A 152 3.21 41.56 -48.13
N GLY A 153 2.71 42.16 -47.07
CA GLY A 153 1.40 42.82 -47.05
C GLY A 153 1.18 43.58 -45.74
N GLN A 154 1.80 44.76 -45.64
CA GLN A 154 1.49 45.79 -44.64
C GLN A 154 0.23 46.56 -45.05
N ALA A 155 -0.66 46.81 -44.09
CA ALA A 155 -1.46 48.02 -43.99
C ALA A 155 -1.87 48.26 -42.51
N PRO A 156 -2.09 49.51 -42.10
CA PRO A 156 -1.89 49.98 -40.72
C PRO A 156 -3.18 49.96 -39.91
N ILE A 157 -3.08 49.74 -38.59
CA ILE A 157 -4.20 49.96 -37.65
C ILE A 157 -3.78 51.01 -36.63
N GLU A 158 -4.67 51.99 -36.52
CA GLU A 158 -4.61 53.21 -35.73
C GLU A 158 -4.46 52.98 -34.23
N GLU A 159 -3.71 53.89 -33.64
CA GLU A 159 -3.64 54.25 -32.23
C GLU A 159 -4.97 54.89 -31.78
N PRO A 160 -5.46 54.53 -30.58
CA PRO A 160 -5.99 55.62 -29.75
C PRO A 160 -5.44 55.56 -28.33
N ALA A 161 -4.90 56.72 -27.92
CA ALA A 161 -4.81 57.15 -26.54
C ALA A 161 -6.22 57.30 -25.93
N GLY A 162 -6.37 56.97 -24.66
CA GLY A 162 -7.62 57.21 -23.93
C GLY A 162 -7.55 56.73 -22.48
N ASP A 163 -7.54 57.70 -21.58
CA ASP A 163 -7.54 57.64 -20.13
C ASP A 163 -8.43 56.55 -19.49
N ALA A 164 -7.87 55.83 -18.51
CA ALA A 164 -8.64 54.97 -17.61
C ALA A 164 -8.94 55.74 -16.31
N GLU A 165 -10.15 56.29 -16.27
CA GLU A 165 -10.81 56.88 -15.12
C GLU A 165 -11.28 55.76 -14.15
N LEU A 166 -11.07 55.97 -12.85
CA LEU A 166 -11.58 55.16 -11.75
C LEU A 166 -13.12 55.19 -11.73
N VAL A 167 -13.77 54.03 -11.87
CA VAL A 167 -15.20 53.88 -11.62
C VAL A 167 -15.48 52.73 -10.66
N SER A 168 -16.00 53.11 -9.49
CA SER A 168 -16.69 52.26 -8.51
C SER A 168 -17.77 51.40 -9.16
N ILE A 169 -17.76 50.10 -8.88
CA ILE A 169 -18.89 49.21 -9.19
C ILE A 169 -19.60 48.87 -7.88
N GLY A 170 -20.85 49.32 -7.82
CA GLY A 170 -21.77 49.12 -6.73
C GLY A 170 -22.32 47.69 -6.65
N THR A 171 -22.73 47.35 -5.44
CA THR A 171 -23.53 46.21 -5.03
C THR A 171 -24.82 46.09 -5.86
N ALA A 172 -24.98 44.98 -6.57
CA ALA A 172 -26.23 44.60 -7.20
C ALA A 172 -26.79 43.31 -6.57
N ASN A 173 -28.04 43.42 -6.11
CA ASN A 173 -28.91 42.39 -5.57
C ASN A 173 -28.95 41.10 -6.42
N LEU A 174 -28.83 39.96 -5.75
CA LEU A 174 -29.25 38.65 -6.26
C LEU A 174 -30.70 38.36 -5.80
N PRO A 175 -31.58 37.80 -6.64
CA PRO A 175 -32.91 37.36 -6.23
C PRO A 175 -32.86 36.05 -5.43
N SER A 176 -33.63 36.01 -4.34
CA SER A 176 -33.89 34.81 -3.53
C SER A 176 -34.61 33.74 -4.35
N VAL A 177 -34.09 32.51 -4.30
CA VAL A 177 -34.76 31.31 -4.81
C VAL A 177 -35.58 30.70 -3.68
N GLU A 178 -36.90 30.59 -3.91
CA GLU A 178 -37.87 29.91 -3.04
C GLU A 178 -37.63 28.39 -3.03
N SER A 179 -37.57 27.82 -1.82
CA SER A 179 -37.63 26.38 -1.57
C SER A 179 -39.07 25.88 -1.68
N PRO A 180 -39.37 24.77 -2.39
CA PRO A 180 -40.70 24.18 -2.35
C PRO A 180 -40.95 23.43 -1.05
N SER A 181 -41.98 23.87 -0.31
CA SER A 181 -42.65 23.15 0.78
C SER A 181 -43.30 21.86 0.26
N ILE A 182 -43.05 20.75 0.96
CA ILE A 182 -43.80 19.51 0.81
C ILE A 182 -44.93 19.55 1.84
N GLU A 183 -46.17 19.71 1.36
CA GLU A 183 -47.40 19.55 2.13
C GLU A 183 -47.70 18.06 2.36
N ASN A 184 -47.84 17.70 3.63
CA ASN A 184 -48.57 16.50 4.08
C ASN A 184 -50.07 16.71 3.90
N PRO A 185 -50.81 15.66 3.51
CA PRO A 185 -52.16 15.47 4.01
C PRO A 185 -52.31 14.12 4.73
N SER A 186 -52.63 14.21 6.02
CA SER A 186 -53.32 13.18 6.80
C SER A 186 -54.80 13.54 6.85
N GLU A 187 -55.69 12.60 6.52
CA GLU A 187 -56.98 12.31 7.19
C GLU A 187 -57.70 11.23 6.36
N ALA A 188 -57.81 9.99 6.87
CA ALA A 188 -58.90 9.46 7.71
C ALA A 188 -60.08 8.95 6.87
N VAL A 189 -60.40 7.64 6.97
CA VAL A 189 -61.76 7.04 7.14
C VAL A 189 -61.60 5.51 7.35
N GLU A 190 -61.88 5.08 8.58
CA GLU A 190 -62.85 4.04 9.02
C GLU A 190 -63.25 2.82 8.14
N ALA A 191 -63.36 1.67 8.85
CA ALA A 191 -64.33 0.57 8.74
C ALA A 191 -63.97 -0.76 8.02
N GLU A 192 -63.80 -1.81 8.85
CA GLU A 192 -64.18 -3.23 8.63
C GLU A 192 -65.74 -3.39 8.56
N PRO A 193 -66.38 -4.55 8.30
CA PRO A 193 -65.92 -5.88 7.81
C PRO A 193 -66.85 -6.53 6.74
N ALA A 194 -66.55 -7.79 6.33
CA ALA A 194 -67.48 -8.90 6.03
C ALA A 194 -67.33 -9.64 4.67
N ALA A 195 -67.04 -10.95 4.79
CA ALA A 195 -67.66 -12.12 4.14
C ALA A 195 -67.94 -12.17 2.61
N GLY A 196 -67.46 -13.24 1.97
CA GLY A 196 -68.30 -14.04 1.06
C GLY A 196 -67.76 -14.37 -0.34
N SER A 197 -67.44 -15.65 -0.55
CA SER A 197 -67.74 -16.48 -1.73
C SER A 197 -67.14 -16.20 -3.13
N ALA A 198 -66.30 -17.17 -3.54
CA ALA A 198 -66.52 -18.10 -4.66
C ALA A 198 -66.04 -17.80 -6.11
N THR A 199 -65.52 -18.90 -6.71
CA THR A 199 -65.39 -19.30 -8.14
C THR A 199 -64.32 -18.63 -9.01
N ALA A 200 -63.31 -19.42 -9.43
CA ALA A 200 -63.07 -19.95 -10.80
C ALA A 200 -62.40 -18.91 -11.71
N ASP A 201 -61.31 -19.15 -12.46
CA ASP A 201 -61.02 -20.25 -13.36
C ASP A 201 -59.51 -20.37 -13.66
N ALA A 202 -59.15 -21.52 -14.21
CA ALA A 202 -57.83 -21.89 -14.68
C ALA A 202 -57.47 -21.22 -16.03
N GLU A 203 -56.20 -20.83 -16.21
CA GLU A 203 -55.61 -20.76 -17.54
C GLU A 203 -54.12 -21.13 -17.50
N THR A 204 -53.85 -22.32 -18.03
CA THR A 204 -52.54 -22.94 -18.22
C THR A 204 -52.00 -22.51 -19.59
N ARG A 205 -50.85 -21.83 -19.65
CA ARG A 205 -50.15 -21.54 -20.92
C ARG A 205 -49.08 -22.59 -21.18
N SER A 206 -49.31 -23.38 -22.23
CA SER A 206 -48.38 -24.34 -22.84
C SER A 206 -47.40 -23.63 -23.79
N LEU A 207 -46.16 -24.14 -23.86
CA LEU A 207 -45.17 -23.83 -24.90
C LEU A 207 -45.05 -25.02 -25.89
N PRO A 208 -44.68 -24.77 -27.16
CA PRO A 208 -44.84 -25.72 -28.27
C PRO A 208 -43.66 -26.69 -28.47
N SER A 209 -43.99 -27.85 -29.02
CA SER A 209 -43.11 -28.94 -29.47
C SER A 209 -42.37 -28.63 -30.79
N PRO A 210 -41.18 -29.23 -31.03
CA PRO A 210 -40.54 -29.27 -32.34
C PRO A 210 -41.01 -30.47 -33.21
N PRO A 211 -40.85 -30.41 -34.55
CA PRO A 211 -41.37 -31.40 -35.50
C PRO A 211 -40.44 -32.63 -35.68
N PRO A 212 -40.96 -33.73 -36.27
CA PRO A 212 -40.21 -34.95 -36.53
C PRO A 212 -39.65 -34.99 -37.97
N ASP A 213 -38.52 -35.68 -38.16
CA ASP A 213 -38.10 -36.21 -39.46
C ASP A 213 -37.64 -37.67 -39.28
N GLU A 214 -38.34 -38.55 -40.00
CA GLU A 214 -37.94 -39.90 -40.42
C GLU A 214 -36.94 -39.75 -41.61
N ALA A 215 -36.10 -40.69 -42.05
CA ALA A 215 -36.12 -42.14 -42.02
C ALA A 215 -34.73 -42.71 -42.38
N ASP A 216 -34.48 -43.92 -41.87
CA ASP A 216 -33.84 -45.10 -42.48
C ASP A 216 -32.48 -45.03 -43.21
N SER A 217 -31.51 -45.81 -42.68
CA SER A 217 -30.92 -46.95 -43.40
C SER A 217 -30.09 -47.87 -42.47
N ASP A 218 -30.68 -49.03 -42.18
CA ASP A 218 -30.14 -50.40 -42.16
C ASP A 218 -28.69 -50.77 -41.74
N LEU A 219 -28.67 -51.64 -40.71
CA LEU A 219 -28.04 -52.98 -40.61
C LEU A 219 -26.50 -53.12 -40.70
N LEU A 220 -25.87 -53.60 -39.61
CA LEU A 220 -25.51 -55.03 -39.38
C LEU A 220 -24.63 -55.26 -38.13
N ALA A 221 -24.90 -56.40 -37.47
CA ALA A 221 -24.05 -57.23 -36.57
C ALA A 221 -23.64 -56.66 -35.18
N SER A 222 -24.25 -57.11 -34.08
CA SER A 222 -24.04 -58.39 -33.37
C SER A 222 -22.72 -58.51 -32.59
N THR A 223 -22.77 -58.33 -31.27
CA THR A 223 -22.52 -59.40 -30.28
C THR A 223 -22.97 -58.97 -28.89
N ALA A 224 -23.78 -59.82 -28.27
CA ALA A 224 -24.25 -59.74 -26.89
C ALA A 224 -23.13 -60.04 -25.88
N THR A 225 -23.21 -59.52 -24.65
CA THR A 225 -22.87 -60.19 -23.37
C THR A 225 -23.30 -59.34 -22.15
N THR A 226 -24.38 -59.80 -21.49
CA THR A 226 -24.82 -59.76 -20.07
C THR A 226 -24.73 -58.51 -19.16
N PRO A 227 -25.69 -58.37 -18.22
CA PRO A 227 -25.84 -57.23 -17.32
C PRO A 227 -25.01 -57.38 -16.03
N PHE A 228 -24.39 -56.29 -15.57
CA PHE A 228 -23.88 -56.19 -14.20
C PHE A 228 -24.72 -55.16 -13.45
N GLU A 229 -25.53 -55.68 -12.54
CA GLU A 229 -26.27 -54.97 -11.52
C GLU A 229 -25.25 -54.46 -10.47
N ALA A 230 -24.99 -53.16 -10.47
CA ALA A 230 -24.20 -52.50 -9.44
C ALA A 230 -24.92 -51.21 -9.02
N THR A 231 -25.80 -51.34 -8.03
CA THR A 231 -26.25 -50.23 -7.19
C THR A 231 -25.05 -49.66 -6.45
N ALA A 232 -24.43 -48.63 -7.01
CA ALA A 232 -23.54 -47.73 -6.30
C ALA A 232 -24.24 -46.37 -6.20
N SER A 233 -24.69 -46.05 -4.99
CA SER A 233 -25.16 -44.71 -4.64
C SER A 233 -24.06 -43.70 -4.95
N LEU A 234 -24.29 -42.87 -5.98
CA LEU A 234 -23.51 -41.69 -6.28
C LEU A 234 -23.74 -40.67 -5.15
N THR A 235 -22.88 -40.72 -4.14
CA THR A 235 -22.64 -39.57 -3.27
C THR A 235 -22.14 -38.45 -4.19
N PRO A 236 -22.75 -37.25 -4.19
CA PRO A 236 -22.24 -36.13 -4.99
C PRO A 236 -20.78 -35.87 -4.61
N PRO A 237 -19.89 -35.59 -5.58
CA PRO A 237 -18.51 -35.26 -5.27
C PRO A 237 -18.49 -34.03 -4.36
N ALA A 238 -17.74 -34.15 -3.26
CA ALA A 238 -17.48 -33.03 -2.36
C ALA A 238 -17.05 -31.80 -3.17
N ASP A 239 -17.62 -30.64 -2.83
CA ASP A 239 -17.22 -29.33 -3.35
C ASP A 239 -15.68 -29.25 -3.36
N PHE A 240 -15.11 -29.23 -4.56
CA PHE A 240 -13.69 -29.05 -4.78
C PHE A 240 -13.37 -27.59 -4.45
N ASP A 241 -12.84 -27.32 -3.26
CA ASP A 241 -12.34 -26.00 -2.90
C ASP A 241 -10.94 -25.81 -3.51
N PRO A 242 -10.76 -24.90 -4.49
CA PRO A 242 -9.48 -24.68 -5.17
C PRO A 242 -8.37 -24.09 -4.26
N LEU A 243 -8.61 -23.95 -2.95
CA LEU A 243 -7.62 -23.64 -1.91
C LEU A 243 -6.94 -24.87 -1.28
N GLU A 244 -7.23 -26.08 -1.76
CA GLU A 244 -6.68 -27.32 -1.20
C GLU A 244 -5.26 -27.69 -1.65
N TYR A 245 -4.76 -27.09 -2.73
CA TYR A 245 -3.42 -27.37 -3.25
C TYR A 245 -2.49 -26.16 -3.14
N ASP A 246 -1.58 -26.20 -2.15
CA ASP A 246 -0.41 -25.33 -2.08
C ASP A 246 0.84 -26.10 -2.54
N PRO A 247 1.41 -25.78 -3.73
CA PRO A 247 2.60 -26.47 -4.23
C PRO A 247 3.84 -26.29 -3.33
N ALA A 248 3.84 -25.35 -2.38
CA ALA A 248 4.96 -25.14 -1.46
C ALA A 248 5.03 -26.15 -0.28
N THR A 249 4.00 -26.96 -0.05
CA THR A 249 3.96 -27.92 1.07
C THR A 249 4.57 -29.29 0.77
N ILE A 250 4.98 -29.57 -0.47
CA ILE A 250 5.51 -30.88 -0.90
C ILE A 250 7.03 -31.05 -0.63
N GLU A 251 7.76 -30.02 -0.22
CA GLU A 251 9.24 -30.11 -0.09
C GLU A 251 9.80 -30.44 1.33
N LEU A 252 8.98 -30.78 2.33
CA LEU A 252 9.44 -30.83 3.73
C LEU A 252 9.37 -32.21 4.42
N VAL A 253 9.81 -33.29 3.75
CA VAL A 253 9.93 -34.63 4.39
C VAL A 253 11.32 -35.29 4.25
N LEU A 254 12.31 -34.68 3.59
CA LEU A 254 13.63 -35.33 3.41
C LEU A 254 14.80 -34.40 3.76
N ARG A 255 15.09 -34.25 5.06
CA ARG A 255 16.46 -34.14 5.64
C ARG A 255 16.39 -33.84 7.14
N SER A 256 16.43 -34.89 7.94
CA SER A 256 17.04 -34.84 9.28
C SER A 256 18.35 -35.61 9.23
N PRO A 257 19.44 -35.02 9.71
CA PRO A 257 20.39 -35.83 10.47
C PRO A 257 20.59 -35.27 11.87
N SER A 258 20.44 -36.18 12.83
CA SER A 258 20.94 -36.08 14.19
C SER A 258 22.45 -35.79 14.23
N ALA A 259 22.87 -34.95 15.18
CA ALA A 259 24.18 -35.05 15.80
C ALA A 259 24.12 -34.47 17.22
N THR A 260 24.12 -35.40 18.19
CA THR A 260 24.67 -35.27 19.54
C THR A 260 26.16 -34.90 19.47
N ASP A 261 26.65 -33.99 20.31
CA ASP A 261 27.53 -34.30 21.47
C ASP A 261 28.19 -33.04 22.08
N SER A 262 28.07 -32.92 23.39
CA SER A 262 28.99 -32.41 24.43
C SER A 262 29.93 -31.20 24.22
N LEU A 263 29.89 -30.24 25.15
CA LEU A 263 31.00 -29.99 26.10
C LEU A 263 30.65 -28.98 27.21
N ASP A 264 30.74 -29.49 28.44
CA ASP A 264 30.80 -28.81 29.74
C ASP A 264 31.99 -27.82 29.86
N ALA A 265 31.76 -26.71 30.55
CA ALA A 265 32.79 -26.04 31.36
C ALA A 265 32.16 -25.25 32.53
N PRO A 266 32.75 -25.28 33.74
CA PRO A 266 32.17 -24.67 34.95
C PRO A 266 32.75 -23.29 35.25
N HIS A 267 31.91 -22.30 35.54
CA HIS A 267 32.29 -21.03 36.18
C HIS A 267 31.27 -20.74 37.29
N ALA A 268 31.65 -20.99 38.55
CA ALA A 268 32.33 -20.06 39.46
C ALA A 268 31.32 -19.21 40.22
N ASP A 269 30.99 -19.70 41.42
CA ASP A 269 30.20 -19.02 42.44
C ASP A 269 30.85 -17.68 42.80
N SER A 270 30.06 -16.61 42.67
CA SER A 270 30.37 -15.29 43.23
C SER A 270 29.15 -14.84 44.03
N GLU A 271 29.13 -15.24 45.31
CA GLU A 271 28.18 -14.73 46.30
C GLU A 271 28.51 -13.25 46.60
N GLY A 272 27.74 -12.35 45.98
CA GLY A 272 27.69 -10.93 46.33
C GLY A 272 26.31 -10.60 46.89
N SER A 273 26.28 -10.14 48.14
CA SER A 273 25.08 -9.75 48.89
C SER A 273 24.09 -8.87 48.12
N PRO A 274 22.77 -9.06 48.29
CA PRO A 274 21.76 -8.15 47.78
C PRO A 274 21.72 -6.90 48.67
N LEU A 275 22.09 -5.76 48.11
CA LEU A 275 21.73 -4.45 48.64
C LEU A 275 20.36 -4.07 48.07
N ASP A 276 19.43 -3.77 48.97
CA ASP A 276 18.08 -3.27 48.66
C ASP A 276 18.14 -2.09 47.68
N PRO A 277 17.44 -2.14 46.53
CA PRO A 277 17.27 -0.97 45.69
C PRO A 277 16.31 0.00 46.38
N LEU A 278 16.83 1.17 46.74
CA LEU A 278 16.04 2.33 47.15
C LEU A 278 15.00 2.66 46.04
N PRO A 279 13.77 3.04 46.39
CA PRO A 279 12.74 3.40 45.42
C PRO A 279 13.15 4.66 44.67
N ASP A 280 13.29 4.54 43.35
CA ASP A 280 13.55 5.66 42.43
C ASP A 280 12.27 6.50 42.31
N GLU A 281 12.10 7.50 43.18
CA GLU A 281 10.95 8.43 43.22
C GLU A 281 10.97 9.52 42.12
N SER A 282 11.87 9.44 41.12
CA SER A 282 11.96 10.48 40.08
C SER A 282 11.12 10.15 38.85
N SER A 283 9.79 10.23 39.01
CA SER A 283 8.83 10.26 37.91
C SER A 283 8.24 11.66 37.74
N ALA A 284 9.09 12.70 37.71
CA ALA A 284 8.64 14.03 37.34
C ALA A 284 8.37 14.07 35.82
N PRO A 285 7.26 14.67 35.36
CA PRO A 285 7.01 14.85 33.94
C PRO A 285 8.16 15.64 33.29
N PRO A 286 8.51 15.35 32.03
CA PRO A 286 9.59 16.05 31.34
C PRO A 286 9.32 17.55 31.33
N THR A 287 10.30 18.35 31.75
CA THR A 287 10.24 19.81 31.71
C THR A 287 10.12 20.29 30.26
N ALA A 288 9.46 21.45 30.05
CA ALA A 288 9.29 22.05 28.72
C ALA A 288 10.62 22.26 27.97
N GLU A 289 11.72 22.49 28.70
CA GLU A 289 13.08 22.58 28.14
C GLU A 289 13.55 21.25 27.53
N ALA A 290 13.27 20.11 28.17
CA ALA A 290 13.64 18.80 27.64
C ALA A 290 12.87 18.45 26.34
N LEU A 291 11.61 18.90 26.24
CA LEU A 291 10.83 18.76 25.00
C LEU A 291 11.39 19.64 23.87
N LEU A 292 11.83 20.87 24.18
CA LEU A 292 12.44 21.76 23.19
C LEU A 292 13.79 21.23 22.71
N ASP A 293 14.63 20.74 23.61
CA ASP A 293 15.91 20.11 23.26
C ASP A 293 15.70 18.85 22.41
N GLN A 294 14.67 18.05 22.70
CA GLN A 294 14.29 16.91 21.87
C GLN A 294 13.86 17.36 20.46
N GLN A 295 13.01 18.39 20.35
CA GLN A 295 12.58 18.93 19.05
C GLN A 295 13.74 19.51 18.25
N LEU A 296 14.68 20.22 18.90
CA LEU A 296 15.88 20.76 18.25
C LEU A 296 16.83 19.64 17.81
N ALA A 297 17.00 18.60 18.63
CA ALA A 297 17.79 17.43 18.27
C ALA A 297 17.16 16.64 17.10
N GLU A 298 15.84 16.50 17.06
CA GLU A 298 15.11 15.91 15.94
C GLU A 298 15.30 16.75 14.67
N LYS A 299 15.09 18.08 14.74
CA LYS A 299 15.33 18.98 13.60
C LYS A 299 16.78 18.95 13.12
N ALA A 300 17.75 18.89 14.03
CA ALA A 300 19.18 18.78 13.70
C ALA A 300 19.55 17.44 13.05
N ARG A 301 18.80 16.36 13.32
CA ARG A 301 18.98 15.08 12.60
C ARG A 301 18.63 15.22 11.13
N HIS A 302 17.59 16.00 10.81
CA HIS A 302 17.11 16.21 9.44
C HIS A 302 17.86 17.32 8.68
N ASN A 303 18.48 18.29 9.37
CA ASN A 303 19.27 19.37 8.76
C ASN A 303 20.48 18.93 7.90
N GLY A 304 20.74 17.62 7.76
CA GLY A 304 21.77 17.06 6.88
C GLY A 304 21.26 16.45 5.57
N VAL A 305 19.97 16.58 5.26
CA VAL A 305 19.40 16.19 3.97
C VAL A 305 18.91 17.45 3.28
N LEU A 306 19.57 17.84 2.21
CA LEU A 306 19.12 18.94 1.36
C LEU A 306 18.13 18.37 0.34
N VAL A 307 16.94 18.95 0.24
CA VAL A 307 15.93 18.59 -0.77
C VAL A 307 15.37 19.88 -1.35
N VAL A 308 15.39 20.00 -2.67
CA VAL A 308 14.85 21.13 -3.41
C VAL A 308 13.95 20.56 -4.51
N ARG A 309 12.68 20.98 -4.54
CA ARG A 309 11.77 20.61 -5.63
C ARG A 309 12.25 21.27 -6.92
N GLY A 310 12.32 20.50 -8.00
CA GLY A 310 12.66 21.02 -9.32
C GLY A 310 11.57 21.89 -9.92
N PRO A 311 11.82 22.51 -11.09
CA PRO A 311 10.85 23.39 -11.72
C PRO A 311 9.57 22.64 -12.11
N THR A 312 8.44 23.12 -11.61
CA THR A 312 7.08 22.61 -11.94
C THR A 312 6.52 23.20 -13.24
N SER A 313 7.24 24.16 -13.83
CA SER A 313 6.85 24.83 -15.08
C SER A 313 6.99 23.93 -16.31
N ASP A 314 7.79 22.87 -16.23
CA ASP A 314 7.89 21.90 -17.31
C ASP A 314 6.62 21.05 -17.37
N PRO A 315 5.84 21.08 -18.47
CA PRO A 315 4.64 20.26 -18.62
C PRO A 315 4.93 18.76 -18.49
N ASP A 316 6.15 18.31 -18.78
CA ASP A 316 6.52 16.89 -18.65
C ASP A 316 6.66 16.45 -17.18
N ASN A 317 6.84 17.40 -16.25
CA ASN A 317 6.96 17.15 -14.81
C ASN A 317 5.60 17.14 -14.09
N GLN A 318 4.52 17.48 -14.79
CA GLN A 318 3.18 17.50 -14.21
C GLN A 318 2.57 16.09 -14.17
N PRO A 319 1.66 15.82 -13.22
CA PRO A 319 0.87 14.60 -13.23
C PRO A 319 0.16 14.41 -14.59
N PRO A 320 0.03 13.17 -15.08
CA PRO A 320 -0.67 12.92 -16.33
C PRO A 320 -2.10 13.47 -16.26
N THR A 321 -2.51 14.19 -17.31
CA THR A 321 -3.87 14.76 -17.43
C THR A 321 -4.86 13.81 -18.09
N LEU A 322 -4.35 12.81 -18.82
CA LEU A 322 -5.17 11.77 -19.46
C LEU A 322 -5.60 10.73 -18.42
N SER A 323 -6.81 10.17 -18.59
CA SER A 323 -7.29 9.10 -17.73
C SER A 323 -6.43 7.83 -17.87
N ALA A 324 -6.25 7.12 -16.75
CA ALA A 324 -5.53 5.86 -16.71
C ALA A 324 -6.14 4.82 -17.67
N GLU A 325 -7.46 4.78 -17.77
CA GLU A 325 -8.16 3.88 -18.71
C GLU A 325 -7.71 4.09 -20.15
N ARG A 326 -7.55 5.35 -20.58
CA ARG A 326 -7.12 5.68 -21.94
C ARG A 326 -5.65 5.35 -22.17
N LEU A 327 -4.80 5.61 -21.17
CA LEU A 327 -3.37 5.32 -21.25
C LEU A 327 -3.07 3.80 -21.21
N LEU A 328 -3.87 3.03 -20.46
CA LEU A 328 -3.74 1.58 -20.37
C LEU A 328 -4.42 0.83 -21.54
N ALA A 329 -5.29 1.49 -22.30
CA ALA A 329 -5.90 0.93 -23.51
C ALA A 329 -4.93 0.79 -24.70
N VAL A 330 -3.67 1.24 -24.56
CA VAL A 330 -2.64 1.06 -25.59
C VAL A 330 -2.38 -0.42 -25.80
N THR A 331 -2.49 -0.88 -27.06
CA THR A 331 -2.27 -2.27 -27.46
C THR A 331 -0.80 -2.57 -27.66
N LEU A 332 -0.34 -3.67 -27.08
CA LEU A 332 0.99 -4.20 -27.29
C LEU A 332 0.94 -5.29 -28.37
N PRO A 333 1.81 -5.24 -29.39
CA PRO A 333 1.83 -6.27 -30.42
C PRO A 333 2.12 -7.64 -29.82
N GLU A 334 3.11 -7.68 -28.92
CA GLU A 334 3.49 -8.86 -28.15
C GLU A 334 4.04 -8.39 -26.79
N SER A 335 3.64 -9.10 -25.74
CA SER A 335 4.19 -8.95 -24.40
C SER A 335 4.41 -10.34 -23.83
N ASP A 336 5.66 -10.65 -23.53
CA ASP A 336 6.06 -11.86 -22.81
C ASP A 336 7.03 -11.43 -21.71
N LEU A 337 6.46 -11.25 -20.51
CA LEU A 337 7.21 -10.99 -19.30
C LEU A 337 7.06 -12.20 -18.38
N THR A 338 7.88 -13.22 -18.62
CA THR A 338 7.88 -14.47 -17.86
C THR A 338 8.69 -14.34 -16.56
N GLU A 339 8.14 -14.83 -15.44
CA GLU A 339 8.80 -14.95 -14.13
C GLU A 339 9.36 -13.64 -13.54
N ALA A 340 8.77 -12.49 -13.87
CA ALA A 340 9.20 -11.21 -13.29
C ALA A 340 8.65 -11.02 -11.86
N PRO A 341 9.44 -10.45 -10.92
CA PRO A 341 8.90 -10.02 -9.63
C PRO A 341 7.73 -9.05 -9.83
N LEU A 342 6.62 -9.26 -9.10
CA LEU A 342 5.40 -8.47 -9.25
C LEU A 342 5.67 -6.96 -9.23
N SER A 343 6.41 -6.45 -8.26
CA SER A 343 6.73 -5.01 -8.19
C SER A 343 7.45 -4.51 -9.44
N ALA A 344 8.46 -5.24 -9.93
CA ALA A 344 9.22 -4.87 -11.11
C ALA A 344 8.36 -4.92 -12.39
N ALA A 345 7.44 -5.88 -12.50
CA ALA A 345 6.50 -5.94 -13.60
C ALA A 345 5.54 -4.76 -13.59
N ILE A 346 5.02 -4.38 -12.42
CA ILE A 346 4.16 -3.20 -12.29
C ILE A 346 4.92 -1.91 -12.61
N ASP A 347 6.17 -1.77 -12.17
CA ASP A 347 7.02 -0.63 -12.52
C ASP A 347 7.29 -0.56 -14.03
N PHE A 348 7.46 -1.71 -14.68
CA PHE A 348 7.61 -1.80 -16.13
C PHE A 348 6.34 -1.33 -16.86
N PHE A 349 5.16 -1.84 -16.51
CA PHE A 349 3.91 -1.41 -17.14
C PHE A 349 3.54 0.03 -16.82
N SER A 350 3.88 0.52 -15.63
CA SER A 350 3.77 1.94 -15.24
C SER A 350 4.66 2.83 -16.13
N ALA A 351 5.92 2.41 -16.38
CA ALA A 351 6.81 3.10 -17.33
C ALA A 351 6.26 3.11 -18.75
N LEU A 352 5.81 1.94 -19.21
CA LEU A 352 5.40 1.71 -20.58
C LEU A 352 4.12 2.48 -20.94
N SER A 353 3.15 2.48 -20.03
CA SER A 353 1.87 3.20 -20.21
C SER A 353 1.96 4.69 -19.88
N GLY A 354 2.97 5.11 -19.13
CA GLY A 354 3.01 6.44 -18.51
C GLY A 354 1.96 6.64 -17.41
N THR A 355 1.22 5.60 -17.03
CA THR A 355 0.21 5.65 -15.97
C THR A 355 0.86 5.27 -14.64
N PRO A 356 0.79 6.09 -13.59
CA PRO A 356 1.21 5.69 -12.25
C PRO A 356 0.36 4.51 -11.77
N ILE A 357 0.99 3.35 -11.58
CA ILE A 357 0.33 2.16 -11.03
C ILE A 357 0.83 1.93 -9.60
N SER A 358 -0.10 1.91 -8.63
CA SER A 358 0.21 1.74 -7.21
C SER A 358 -0.13 0.34 -6.73
N LEU A 359 0.80 -0.29 -6.02
CA LEU A 359 0.62 -1.60 -5.41
C LEU A 359 0.44 -1.45 -3.89
N THR A 360 -0.79 -1.62 -3.41
CA THR A 360 -1.09 -1.38 -2.00
C THR A 360 -0.62 -2.53 -1.11
N PRO A 361 0.06 -2.27 0.02
CA PRO A 361 0.47 -3.32 0.95
C PRO A 361 -0.71 -4.12 1.51
N ALA A 362 -1.87 -3.48 1.67
CA ALA A 362 -3.09 -4.13 2.11
C ALA A 362 -3.57 -5.17 1.09
N ALA A 363 -3.54 -4.87 -0.22
CA ALA A 363 -3.90 -5.85 -1.25
C ALA A 363 -2.94 -7.05 -1.28
N LEU A 364 -1.63 -6.81 -1.19
CA LEU A 364 -0.61 -7.87 -1.15
C LEU A 364 -0.79 -8.80 0.06
N ARG A 365 -0.97 -8.20 1.24
CA ARG A 365 -1.25 -8.94 2.47
C ARG A 365 -2.52 -9.76 2.33
N ARG A 366 -3.59 -9.15 1.82
CA ARG A 366 -4.88 -9.84 1.61
C ARG A 366 -4.79 -10.96 0.58
N ALA A 367 -3.94 -10.83 -0.44
CA ALA A 367 -3.71 -11.89 -1.41
C ALA A 367 -2.68 -12.94 -0.91
N GLY A 368 -2.02 -12.70 0.23
CA GLY A 368 -1.01 -13.60 0.80
C GLY A 368 0.26 -13.70 -0.03
N ILE A 369 0.60 -12.66 -0.79
CA ILE A 369 1.73 -12.64 -1.73
C ILE A 369 2.77 -11.58 -1.33
N ASP A 370 4.01 -11.82 -1.73
CA ASP A 370 5.11 -10.85 -1.63
C ASP A 370 5.18 -9.98 -2.87
N PRO A 371 5.58 -8.69 -2.78
CA PRO A 371 5.84 -7.88 -3.98
C PRO A 371 6.94 -8.48 -4.87
N ARG A 372 7.81 -9.35 -4.34
CA ARG A 372 8.85 -10.07 -5.08
C ARG A 372 8.38 -11.41 -5.65
N THR A 373 7.13 -11.81 -5.39
CA THR A 373 6.54 -13.03 -5.97
C THR A 373 6.60 -12.92 -7.48
N THR A 374 7.11 -13.95 -8.13
CA THR A 374 7.19 -13.96 -9.59
C THR A 374 5.82 -14.23 -10.21
N ILE A 375 5.54 -13.52 -11.29
CA ILE A 375 4.32 -13.60 -12.07
C ILE A 375 4.68 -13.50 -13.56
N SER A 376 3.88 -14.16 -14.39
CA SER A 376 4.05 -14.11 -15.84
C SER A 376 2.93 -13.29 -16.45
N PHE A 377 3.28 -12.39 -17.36
CA PHE A 377 2.34 -11.63 -18.17
C PHE A 377 2.57 -11.99 -19.63
N VAL A 378 1.54 -12.54 -20.27
CA VAL A 378 1.59 -12.94 -21.67
C VAL A 378 0.39 -12.33 -22.38
N GLY A 379 0.63 -11.70 -23.53
CA GLY A 379 -0.45 -11.14 -24.34
C GLY A 379 0.02 -10.83 -25.76
N LEU A 380 -0.84 -11.11 -26.74
CA LEU A 380 -0.60 -10.86 -28.16
C LEU A 380 -1.70 -9.94 -28.68
N ASN A 381 -1.34 -8.78 -29.22
CA ASN A 381 -2.28 -7.73 -29.64
C ASN A 381 -3.28 -7.33 -28.53
N ALA A 382 -2.88 -7.43 -27.27
CA ALA A 382 -3.70 -7.12 -26.11
C ALA A 382 -3.35 -5.72 -25.56
N SER A 383 -4.33 -5.05 -24.98
CA SER A 383 -4.11 -3.80 -24.25
C SER A 383 -3.30 -4.02 -22.96
N ILE A 384 -2.59 -2.99 -22.50
CA ILE A 384 -1.85 -3.07 -21.23
C ILE A 384 -2.79 -3.42 -20.07
N SER A 385 -4.01 -2.88 -20.05
CA SER A 385 -5.02 -3.22 -19.04
C SER A 385 -5.45 -4.69 -19.09
N GLU A 386 -5.65 -5.27 -20.28
CA GLU A 386 -5.99 -6.69 -20.45
C GLU A 386 -4.86 -7.59 -19.96
N VAL A 387 -3.62 -7.32 -20.39
CA VAL A 387 -2.42 -8.07 -19.99
C VAL A 387 -2.24 -8.03 -18.47
N LEU A 388 -2.34 -6.84 -17.87
CA LEU A 388 -2.26 -6.67 -16.42
C LEU A 388 -3.39 -7.41 -15.71
N SER A 389 -4.63 -7.29 -16.18
CA SER A 389 -5.80 -7.90 -15.53
C SER A 389 -5.70 -9.42 -15.54
N GLU A 390 -5.32 -10.02 -16.66
CA GLU A 390 -5.14 -11.48 -16.79
C GLU A 390 -4.01 -11.98 -15.88
N GLY A 391 -2.85 -11.32 -15.91
CA GLY A 391 -1.72 -11.70 -15.06
C GLY A 391 -2.06 -11.57 -13.57
N LEU A 392 -2.64 -10.45 -13.15
CA LEU A 392 -3.00 -10.17 -11.76
C LEU A 392 -4.09 -11.11 -11.22
N ALA A 393 -5.05 -11.53 -12.05
CA ALA A 393 -6.12 -12.44 -11.66
C ALA A 393 -5.60 -13.78 -11.14
N SER A 394 -4.48 -14.29 -11.68
CA SER A 394 -3.81 -15.51 -11.20
C SER A 394 -3.38 -15.44 -9.73
N ARG A 395 -3.19 -14.23 -9.21
CA ARG A 395 -2.84 -13.94 -7.81
C ARG A 395 -3.98 -13.30 -7.03
N ARG A 396 -5.22 -13.37 -7.54
CA ARG A 396 -6.42 -12.76 -6.94
C ARG A 396 -6.28 -11.26 -6.73
N LEU A 397 -5.49 -10.62 -7.56
CA LEU A 397 -5.37 -9.18 -7.65
C LEU A 397 -6.20 -8.68 -8.82
N MET A 398 -6.62 -7.43 -8.76
CA MET A 398 -7.30 -6.74 -9.85
C MET A 398 -6.76 -5.32 -9.99
N LEU A 399 -6.83 -4.80 -11.22
CA LEU A 399 -6.50 -3.41 -11.53
C LEU A 399 -7.78 -2.57 -11.45
N ARG A 400 -7.74 -1.50 -10.65
CA ARG A 400 -8.78 -0.47 -10.60
C ARG A 400 -8.19 0.85 -11.09
N THR A 401 -8.91 1.55 -11.95
CA THR A 401 -8.52 2.89 -12.44
C THR A 401 -9.21 3.97 -11.61
N GLU A 402 -8.48 5.04 -11.30
CA GLU A 402 -8.97 6.19 -10.55
C GLU A 402 -8.36 7.47 -11.15
N GLY A 403 -9.15 8.18 -11.95
CA GLY A 403 -8.69 9.36 -12.69
C GLY A 403 -7.52 9.04 -13.62
N ALA A 404 -6.37 9.67 -13.38
CA ALA A 404 -5.13 9.50 -14.15
C ALA A 404 -4.21 8.39 -13.61
N GLN A 405 -4.69 7.60 -12.64
CA GLN A 405 -3.88 6.60 -11.95
C GLN A 405 -4.55 5.23 -11.92
N ALA A 406 -3.77 4.20 -11.63
CA ALA A 406 -4.26 2.85 -11.41
C ALA A 406 -3.79 2.30 -10.07
N ILE A 407 -4.65 1.54 -9.41
CA ILE A 407 -4.45 0.95 -8.09
C ILE A 407 -4.67 -0.55 -8.22
N ILE A 408 -3.74 -1.32 -7.67
CA ILE A 408 -3.87 -2.77 -7.58
C ILE A 408 -4.49 -3.13 -6.23
N GLU A 409 -5.63 -3.79 -6.29
CA GLU A 409 -6.42 -4.23 -5.15
C GLU A 409 -6.61 -5.75 -5.17
N ARG A 410 -7.08 -6.32 -4.06
CA ARG A 410 -7.50 -7.73 -4.05
C ARG A 410 -8.88 -7.86 -4.70
N LEU A 411 -9.04 -8.88 -5.53
CA LEU A 411 -10.33 -9.24 -6.12
C LEU A 411 -11.37 -9.52 -5.03
N GLY A 412 -12.53 -8.87 -5.11
CA GLY A 412 -13.63 -9.03 -4.16
C GLY A 412 -13.46 -8.27 -2.83
N ALA A 413 -12.44 -7.40 -2.70
CA ALA A 413 -12.18 -6.68 -1.45
C ALA A 413 -13.38 -5.87 -0.90
N SER A 414 -14.23 -5.36 -1.78
CA SER A 414 -15.42 -4.57 -1.46
C SER A 414 -16.69 -5.39 -1.18
N GLU A 415 -16.69 -6.69 -1.48
CA GLU A 415 -17.85 -7.56 -1.29
C GLU A 415 -18.17 -7.70 0.20
N GLN A 416 -19.43 -7.48 0.58
CA GLN A 416 -19.90 -7.69 1.94
C GLN A 416 -20.39 -9.11 2.12
N ARG A 417 -20.01 -9.75 3.23
CA ARG A 417 -20.51 -11.07 3.60
C ARG A 417 -20.62 -11.19 5.11
N ARG A 418 -21.45 -12.09 5.59
CA ARG A 418 -21.53 -12.45 7.01
C ARG A 418 -20.69 -13.69 7.28
N VAL A 419 -19.72 -13.59 8.19
CA VAL A 419 -18.81 -14.68 8.53
C VAL A 419 -18.75 -14.87 10.04
N THR A 420 -18.72 -16.12 10.49
CA THR A 420 -18.52 -16.49 11.89
C THR A 420 -17.11 -17.04 12.07
N HIS A 421 -16.32 -16.40 12.93
CA HIS A 421 -14.96 -16.80 13.30
C HIS A 421 -14.96 -17.49 14.66
N ARG A 422 -14.22 -18.60 14.78
CA ARG A 422 -14.00 -19.29 16.06
C ARG A 422 -12.79 -18.68 16.76
N LEU A 423 -12.99 -18.06 17.92
CA LEU A 423 -11.96 -17.41 18.73
C LEU A 423 -11.92 -17.95 20.17
N GLU A 424 -12.54 -19.10 20.42
CA GLU A 424 -12.59 -19.79 21.72
C GLU A 424 -11.19 -20.01 22.32
N ASP A 425 -10.22 -20.38 21.49
CA ASP A 425 -8.82 -20.59 21.87
C ASP A 425 -8.10 -19.30 22.24
N LEU A 426 -8.44 -18.18 21.60
CA LEU A 426 -7.91 -16.86 21.91
C LEU A 426 -8.54 -16.30 23.18
N ALA A 427 -9.84 -16.51 23.39
CA ALA A 427 -10.56 -15.95 24.54
C ALA A 427 -10.07 -16.50 25.88
N GLY A 428 -9.55 -17.73 25.93
CA GLY A 428 -9.13 -18.39 27.18
C GLY A 428 -10.23 -18.28 28.24
N ASP A 429 -9.89 -17.80 29.43
CA ASP A 429 -10.86 -17.65 30.54
C ASP A 429 -11.66 -16.33 30.52
N GLY A 430 -11.45 -15.43 29.54
CA GLY A 430 -12.04 -14.09 29.54
C GLY A 430 -12.34 -13.59 28.13
N VAL A 431 -13.62 -13.67 27.72
CA VAL A 431 -14.10 -13.24 26.41
C VAL A 431 -14.13 -11.71 26.31
N GLU A 432 -14.40 -11.04 27.42
CA GLU A 432 -14.52 -9.59 27.53
C GLU A 432 -13.21 -8.87 27.21
N ASP A 433 -12.07 -9.41 27.68
CA ASP A 433 -10.74 -8.88 27.39
C ASP A 433 -10.42 -8.97 25.89
N LEU A 434 -10.78 -10.11 25.28
CA LEU A 434 -10.60 -10.31 23.84
C LEU A 434 -11.50 -9.36 23.05
N GLU A 435 -12.77 -9.21 23.45
CA GLU A 435 -13.69 -8.26 22.84
C GLU A 435 -13.15 -6.83 22.88
N GLN A 436 -12.67 -6.37 24.06
CA GLN A 436 -12.12 -5.04 24.20
C GLN A 436 -10.89 -4.82 23.31
N LEU A 437 -10.03 -5.84 23.22
CA LEU A 437 -8.85 -5.82 22.36
C LEU A 437 -9.24 -5.79 20.87
N LEU A 438 -10.22 -6.58 20.45
CA LEU A 438 -10.74 -6.59 19.08
C LEU A 438 -11.42 -5.27 18.71
N ARG A 439 -12.15 -4.63 19.63
CA ARG A 439 -12.76 -3.31 19.37
C ARG A 439 -11.72 -2.20 19.21
N ARG A 440 -10.58 -2.29 19.92
CA ARG A 440 -9.46 -1.36 19.85
C ARG A 440 -8.61 -1.55 18.58
N PHE A 441 -8.15 -2.77 18.35
CA PHE A 441 -7.19 -3.06 17.27
C PHE A 441 -7.83 -3.62 16.00
N GLY A 442 -9.08 -4.06 16.05
CA GLY A 442 -9.78 -4.59 14.88
C GLY A 442 -10.19 -3.51 13.88
N PRO A 443 -10.64 -3.93 12.68
CA PRO A 443 -11.25 -3.03 11.72
C PRO A 443 -12.53 -2.41 12.30
N PRO A 444 -12.98 -1.24 11.79
CA PRO A 444 -14.16 -0.54 12.31
C PRO A 444 -15.44 -1.38 12.39
N SER A 445 -15.62 -2.34 11.48
CA SER A 445 -16.77 -3.24 11.46
C SER A 445 -16.84 -4.21 12.63
N VAL A 446 -15.77 -4.38 13.42
CA VAL A 446 -15.83 -5.13 14.67
C VAL A 446 -16.75 -4.45 15.68
N ALA A 447 -16.97 -3.14 15.58
CA ALA A 447 -17.87 -2.43 16.49
C ALA A 447 -19.31 -2.96 16.44
N SER A 448 -19.76 -3.42 15.28
CA SER A 448 -21.09 -4.03 15.05
C SER A 448 -21.09 -5.56 15.15
N ALA A 449 -19.95 -6.19 15.41
CA ALA A 449 -19.87 -7.63 15.51
C ALA A 449 -20.49 -8.14 16.83
N THR A 450 -21.05 -9.34 16.78
CA THR A 450 -21.58 -10.03 17.96
C THR A 450 -20.59 -11.11 18.39
N ILE A 451 -20.12 -11.03 19.63
CA ILE A 451 -19.26 -12.05 20.24
C ILE A 451 -20.12 -12.85 21.22
N GLU A 452 -20.33 -14.12 20.93
CA GLU A 452 -21.01 -15.04 21.83
C GLU A 452 -20.07 -15.46 22.97
N SER A 453 -20.63 -15.87 24.12
CA SER A 453 -19.86 -16.33 25.28
C SER A 453 -19.03 -17.60 25.03
N ASN A 454 -19.32 -18.34 23.95
CA ASN A 454 -18.52 -19.47 23.47
C ASN A 454 -17.29 -19.04 22.63
N GLY A 455 -17.04 -17.73 22.46
CA GLY A 455 -15.94 -17.23 21.63
C GLY A 455 -16.22 -17.24 20.13
N LEU A 456 -17.47 -17.41 19.68
CA LEU A 456 -17.86 -17.22 18.29
C LEU A 456 -18.07 -15.73 18.00
N LEU A 457 -17.27 -15.18 17.09
CA LEU A 457 -17.39 -13.81 16.59
C LEU A 457 -18.13 -13.84 15.26
N THR A 458 -19.35 -13.32 15.21
CA THR A 458 -20.10 -13.15 13.96
C THR A 458 -20.06 -11.69 13.52
N ILE A 459 -19.57 -11.45 12.31
CA ILE A 459 -19.39 -10.12 11.73
C ILE A 459 -19.93 -10.06 10.30
N GLU A 460 -20.65 -9.00 9.98
CA GLU A 460 -21.04 -8.65 8.61
C GLU A 460 -20.21 -7.44 8.18
N ALA A 461 -19.32 -7.65 7.23
CA ALA A 461 -18.30 -6.67 6.86
C ALA A 461 -17.81 -6.90 5.43
N ARG A 462 -17.06 -5.93 4.90
CA ARG A 462 -16.35 -6.07 3.63
C ARG A 462 -15.30 -7.18 3.77
N GLN A 463 -15.07 -7.93 2.69
CA GLN A 463 -14.09 -9.02 2.68
C GLN A 463 -12.68 -8.55 3.08
N ALA A 464 -12.31 -7.33 2.71
CA ALA A 464 -11.07 -6.67 3.15
C ALA A 464 -10.94 -6.61 4.68
N GLU A 465 -11.98 -6.12 5.36
CA GLU A 465 -11.98 -5.94 6.81
C GLU A 465 -11.98 -7.28 7.54
N GLN A 466 -12.78 -8.24 7.06
CA GLN A 466 -12.77 -9.60 7.62
C GLN A 466 -11.40 -10.25 7.53
N TYR A 467 -10.67 -9.98 6.45
CA TYR A 467 -9.33 -10.48 6.30
C TYR A 467 -8.35 -9.82 7.25
N ASP A 468 -8.43 -8.50 7.41
CA ASP A 468 -7.57 -7.75 8.33
C ASP A 468 -7.80 -8.21 9.78
N LEU A 469 -9.07 -8.44 10.16
CA LEU A 469 -9.47 -9.07 11.42
C LEU A 469 -8.88 -10.48 11.58
N LEU A 470 -9.00 -11.33 10.56
CA LEU A 470 -8.47 -12.69 10.58
C LEU A 470 -6.94 -12.69 10.76
N VAL A 471 -6.21 -11.88 10.00
CA VAL A 471 -4.75 -11.76 10.12
C VAL A 471 -4.37 -11.25 11.51
N PHE A 472 -5.10 -10.29 12.06
CA PHE A 472 -4.88 -9.81 13.41
C PHE A 472 -5.04 -10.94 14.45
N CYS A 473 -6.15 -11.69 14.40
CA CYS A 473 -6.39 -12.82 15.31
C CYS A 473 -5.32 -13.92 15.16
N GLU A 474 -4.88 -14.22 13.94
CA GLU A 474 -3.83 -15.22 13.70
C GLU A 474 -2.46 -14.76 14.22
N ARG A 475 -2.11 -13.47 14.07
CA ARG A 475 -0.90 -12.90 14.68
C ARG A 475 -0.98 -12.94 16.20
N LEU A 476 -2.15 -12.68 16.77
CA LEU A 476 -2.40 -12.79 18.21
C LEU A 476 -2.24 -14.25 18.70
N ARG A 477 -2.71 -15.24 17.94
CA ARG A 477 -2.47 -16.67 18.23
C ARG A 477 -0.98 -16.97 18.30
N VAL A 478 -0.23 -16.59 17.26
CA VAL A 478 1.22 -16.82 17.20
C VAL A 478 1.92 -16.13 18.37
N ALA A 479 1.56 -14.89 18.69
CA ALA A 479 2.13 -14.16 19.81
C ALA A 479 1.80 -14.79 21.18
N ARG A 480 0.67 -15.48 21.30
CA ARG A 480 0.28 -16.27 22.50
C ARG A 480 0.84 -17.70 22.51
N GLY A 481 1.63 -18.08 21.50
CA GLY A 481 2.16 -19.44 21.37
C GLY A 481 1.11 -20.49 20.96
N LEU A 482 -0.05 -20.05 20.45
CA LEU A 482 -1.10 -20.92 19.91
C LEU A 482 -0.82 -21.24 18.43
N PRO A 483 -1.22 -22.42 17.94
CA PRO A 483 -1.09 -22.74 16.53
C PRO A 483 -2.04 -21.85 15.69
N PRO A 484 -1.58 -21.34 14.53
CA PRO A 484 -2.48 -20.64 13.60
C PRO A 484 -3.57 -21.60 13.12
N GLN A 485 -4.81 -21.13 13.06
CA GLN A 485 -5.94 -21.95 12.61
C GLN A 485 -6.16 -21.84 11.09
N THR A 486 -5.62 -20.79 10.48
CA THR A 486 -5.82 -20.51 9.05
C THR A 486 -4.67 -21.08 8.22
N ARG A 487 -4.92 -21.26 6.92
CA ARG A 487 -3.88 -21.59 5.93
C ARG A 487 -3.07 -20.37 5.49
N TYR A 488 -3.20 -19.24 6.17
CA TYR A 488 -2.46 -18.04 5.80
C TYR A 488 -0.95 -18.28 6.01
N PRO A 489 -0.06 -17.81 5.10
CA PRO A 489 1.36 -18.12 5.18
C PRO A 489 1.96 -17.71 6.53
N ARG A 490 2.56 -18.66 7.24
CA ARG A 490 3.14 -18.42 8.58
C ARG A 490 4.23 -17.35 8.58
N SER A 491 4.98 -17.22 7.47
CA SER A 491 5.97 -16.15 7.28
C SER A 491 5.37 -14.75 7.35
N ARG A 492 4.06 -14.60 7.13
CA ARG A 492 3.31 -13.34 7.25
C ARG A 492 2.64 -13.15 8.61
N LEU A 493 2.61 -14.18 9.43
CA LEU A 493 2.10 -14.14 10.80
C LEU A 493 3.19 -13.92 11.85
N VAL A 494 4.43 -13.70 11.41
CA VAL A 494 5.59 -13.49 12.28
C VAL A 494 5.34 -12.29 13.20
N SER A 495 5.52 -12.51 14.51
CA SER A 495 5.37 -11.49 15.56
C SER A 495 6.60 -10.61 15.73
N GLU A 496 7.63 -10.78 14.89
CA GLU A 496 8.81 -9.91 14.89
C GLU A 496 8.45 -8.55 14.28
N PRO A 497 8.69 -7.43 14.99
CA PRO A 497 8.35 -6.11 14.47
C PRO A 497 9.01 -5.82 13.13
N ALA A 498 8.27 -5.27 12.18
CA ALA A 498 8.81 -5.01 10.83
C ALA A 498 10.00 -4.02 10.90
N LEU A 499 9.96 -3.06 11.83
CA LEU A 499 11.08 -2.14 12.10
C LEU A 499 12.37 -2.85 12.50
N LYS A 500 12.28 -3.91 13.31
CA LYS A 500 13.45 -4.69 13.74
C LYS A 500 14.11 -5.36 12.54
N LEU A 501 13.31 -5.93 11.64
CA LEU A 501 13.80 -6.60 10.44
C LEU A 501 14.48 -5.63 9.47
N LEU A 502 14.05 -4.37 9.43
CA LEU A 502 14.64 -3.32 8.60
C LEU A 502 15.84 -2.60 9.25
N ASP A 503 16.14 -2.86 10.52
CA ASP A 503 17.23 -2.18 11.22
C ASP A 503 18.58 -2.39 10.51
N LYS A 504 18.85 -3.62 10.03
CA LYS A 504 20.09 -3.92 9.31
C LYS A 504 20.27 -3.12 8.02
N PRO A 505 19.32 -3.10 7.05
CA PRO A 505 19.48 -2.28 5.86
C PRO A 505 19.45 -0.77 6.15
N LEU A 506 18.61 -0.31 7.09
CA LEU A 506 18.40 1.11 7.36
C LEU A 506 19.47 1.76 8.26
N SER A 507 20.18 0.98 9.09
CA SER A 507 21.27 1.49 9.93
C SER A 507 22.56 1.77 9.17
N ARG A 508 22.69 1.25 7.94
CA ARG A 508 23.85 1.48 7.07
C ARG A 508 23.96 2.97 6.72
N ARG A 509 25.18 3.49 6.73
CA ARG A 509 25.46 4.87 6.32
C ARG A 509 25.47 5.00 4.80
N THR A 510 25.00 6.13 4.30
CA THR A 510 24.88 6.47 2.88
C THR A 510 25.29 7.92 2.61
N THR A 511 25.71 8.14 1.37
CA THR A 511 25.95 9.45 0.78
C THR A 511 25.38 9.36 -0.64
N PHE A 512 24.50 10.26 -1.00
CA PHE A 512 24.00 10.40 -2.36
C PHE A 512 23.81 11.88 -2.69
N SER A 513 23.90 12.22 -3.97
CA SER A 513 23.71 13.58 -4.47
C SER A 513 23.08 13.54 -5.85
N PHE A 514 21.92 14.17 -5.97
CA PHE A 514 21.19 14.43 -7.20
C PHE A 514 21.25 15.95 -7.41
N VAL A 515 22.30 16.41 -8.09
CA VAL A 515 22.53 17.84 -8.33
C VAL A 515 21.51 18.37 -9.35
N GLU A 516 21.36 17.67 -10.47
CA GLU A 516 20.36 17.98 -11.48
C GLU A 516 18.97 17.54 -11.00
N PRO A 517 17.91 18.31 -11.31
CA PRO A 517 16.54 17.92 -11.03
C PRO A 517 16.24 16.53 -11.64
N THR A 518 16.12 15.53 -10.77
CA THR A 518 15.96 14.13 -11.15
C THR A 518 14.52 13.68 -10.86
N PRO A 519 13.86 12.91 -11.75
CA PRO A 519 12.53 12.40 -11.50
C PRO A 519 12.43 11.60 -10.19
N LEU A 520 11.35 11.84 -9.44
CA LEU A 520 11.10 11.21 -8.13
C LEU A 520 11.14 9.68 -8.21
N ARG A 521 10.62 9.11 -9.30
CA ARG A 521 10.70 7.67 -9.59
C ARG A 521 12.15 7.19 -9.59
N ASP A 522 13.03 7.85 -10.33
CA ASP A 522 14.42 7.42 -10.52
C ASP A 522 15.21 7.51 -9.21
N ILE A 523 14.87 8.50 -8.36
CA ILE A 523 15.44 8.63 -7.03
C ILE A 523 15.01 7.47 -6.14
N PHE A 524 13.72 7.13 -6.11
CA PHE A 524 13.27 5.97 -5.32
C PHE A 524 13.80 4.65 -5.87
N GLU A 525 13.93 4.49 -7.18
CA GLU A 525 14.60 3.33 -7.78
C GLU A 525 16.07 3.24 -7.34
N HIS A 526 16.79 4.37 -7.34
CA HIS A 526 18.16 4.43 -6.84
C HIS A 526 18.26 4.05 -5.36
N VAL A 527 17.35 4.57 -4.51
CA VAL A 527 17.27 4.22 -3.09
C VAL A 527 16.96 2.73 -2.91
N ALA A 528 16.01 2.18 -3.66
CA ALA A 528 15.66 0.75 -3.63
C ALA A 528 16.88 -0.11 -3.97
N ASN A 529 17.61 0.25 -5.03
CA ASN A 529 18.81 -0.47 -5.48
C ASN A 529 19.94 -0.46 -4.44
N LEU A 530 20.22 0.69 -3.80
CA LEU A 530 21.29 0.80 -2.80
C LEU A 530 20.95 0.12 -1.48
N THR A 531 19.70 0.24 -1.03
CA THR A 531 19.21 -0.37 0.21
C THR A 531 18.88 -1.85 0.05
N ARG A 532 18.66 -2.30 -1.19
CA ARG A 532 18.10 -3.62 -1.57
C ARG A 532 16.70 -3.86 -0.97
N LEU A 533 15.99 -2.78 -0.68
CA LEU A 533 14.60 -2.81 -0.26
C LEU A 533 13.70 -2.73 -1.49
N THR A 534 12.53 -3.35 -1.40
CA THR A 534 11.43 -3.10 -2.31
C THR A 534 10.67 -1.88 -1.81
N ILE A 535 10.53 -0.86 -2.66
CA ILE A 535 9.83 0.37 -2.31
C ILE A 535 8.50 0.38 -3.05
N LEU A 536 7.40 0.37 -2.30
CA LEU A 536 6.06 0.56 -2.83
C LEU A 536 5.66 2.01 -2.66
N ILE A 537 5.05 2.62 -3.67
CA ILE A 537 4.67 4.04 -3.66
C ILE A 537 3.16 4.13 -3.90
N ASP A 538 2.45 4.86 -3.03
CA ASP A 538 1.04 5.23 -3.22
C ASP A 538 0.96 6.53 -4.03
N TRP A 539 1.05 6.40 -5.36
CA TRP A 539 0.94 7.53 -6.27
C TRP A 539 -0.36 8.35 -6.10
N PRO A 540 -1.53 7.73 -5.80
CA PRO A 540 -2.75 8.49 -5.54
C PRO A 540 -2.58 9.48 -4.40
N SER A 541 -2.11 8.99 -3.24
CA SER A 541 -1.89 9.85 -2.08
C SER A 541 -0.84 10.95 -2.32
N LEU A 542 0.22 10.64 -3.07
CA LEU A 542 1.27 11.61 -3.42
C LEU A 542 0.73 12.73 -4.32
N ALA A 543 -0.13 12.39 -5.28
CA ALA A 543 -0.69 13.35 -6.21
C ALA A 543 -1.76 14.23 -5.54
N GLU A 544 -2.65 13.64 -4.75
CA GLU A 544 -3.75 14.34 -4.08
C GLU A 544 -3.25 15.26 -2.96
N ASP A 545 -2.40 14.75 -2.08
CA ASP A 545 -2.02 15.47 -0.86
C ASP A 545 -0.77 16.34 -1.06
N ALA A 546 0.21 15.88 -1.86
CA ALA A 546 1.50 16.55 -2.02
C ALA A 546 1.72 17.20 -3.40
N GLY A 547 0.82 16.95 -4.36
CA GLY A 547 0.96 17.41 -5.75
C GLY A 547 2.15 16.77 -6.48
N LEU A 548 2.54 15.55 -6.08
CA LEU A 548 3.71 14.84 -6.61
C LEU A 548 3.28 13.65 -7.47
N GLY A 549 3.99 13.44 -8.58
CA GLY A 549 3.85 12.28 -9.45
C GLY A 549 5.21 11.64 -9.78
N PRO A 550 5.23 10.55 -10.57
CA PRO A 550 6.46 9.83 -10.89
C PRO A 550 7.52 10.69 -11.60
N ARG A 551 7.06 11.68 -12.38
CA ARG A 551 7.90 12.61 -13.15
C ARG A 551 8.23 13.91 -12.41
N SER A 552 7.69 14.13 -11.21
CA SER A 552 8.05 15.30 -10.42
C SER A 552 9.55 15.26 -10.13
N THR A 553 10.28 16.30 -10.53
CA THR A 553 11.73 16.34 -10.37
C THR A 553 12.14 16.94 -9.03
N LEU A 554 13.26 16.49 -8.48
CA LEU A 554 13.88 17.08 -7.31
C LEU A 554 15.41 16.97 -7.34
N SER A 555 16.08 17.91 -6.70
CA SER A 555 17.49 17.82 -6.35
C SER A 555 17.59 17.45 -4.88
N ALA A 556 18.41 16.45 -4.54
CA ALA A 556 18.59 16.03 -3.16
C ALA A 556 20.01 15.58 -2.86
N ALA A 557 20.52 15.91 -1.68
CA ALA A 557 21.85 15.48 -1.25
C ALA A 557 21.87 15.12 0.23
N THR A 558 22.64 14.09 0.56
CA THR A 558 22.95 13.71 1.93
C THR A 558 24.37 13.18 2.04
N THR A 559 25.01 13.40 3.19
CA THR A 559 26.40 12.99 3.42
C THR A 559 26.51 12.19 4.72
N ASN A 560 26.97 10.94 4.60
CA ASN A 560 27.35 10.06 5.71
C ASN A 560 26.24 9.88 6.77
N ARG A 561 24.98 9.78 6.34
CA ARG A 561 23.80 9.59 7.19
C ARG A 561 23.34 8.14 7.19
N ARG A 562 22.68 7.67 8.25
CA ARG A 562 22.00 6.36 8.21
C ARG A 562 20.89 6.42 7.17
N TRP A 563 20.63 5.31 6.49
CA TRP A 563 19.54 5.21 5.53
C TRP A 563 18.18 5.58 6.13
N SER A 564 17.92 5.23 7.40
CA SER A 564 16.72 5.68 8.12
C SER A 564 16.56 7.19 8.11
N ASP A 565 17.62 7.90 8.48
CA ASP A 565 17.62 9.35 8.67
C ASP A 565 17.63 10.07 7.31
N ALA A 566 18.36 9.52 6.34
CA ALA A 566 18.40 10.04 4.98
C ALA A 566 17.05 9.89 4.26
N LEU A 567 16.42 8.71 4.35
CA LEU A 567 15.10 8.46 3.75
C LEU A 567 14.02 9.32 4.43
N GLU A 568 14.05 9.44 5.74
CA GLU A 568 13.10 10.28 6.47
C GLU A 568 13.26 11.76 6.15
N GLY A 569 14.50 12.29 6.15
CA GLY A 569 14.73 13.67 5.76
C GLY A 569 14.34 13.96 4.30
N LEU A 570 14.54 12.98 3.40
CA LEU A 570 14.10 13.08 2.00
C LEU A 570 12.57 13.19 1.90
N LEU A 571 11.86 12.32 2.61
CA LEU A 571 10.40 12.24 2.55
C LEU A 571 9.71 13.37 3.31
N GLU A 572 10.25 13.79 4.44
CA GLU A 572 9.72 14.91 5.23
C GLU A 572 9.69 16.22 4.44
N ALA A 573 10.75 16.52 3.69
CA ALA A 573 10.79 17.71 2.83
C ALA A 573 9.71 17.72 1.72
N LEU A 574 9.10 16.56 1.46
CA LEU A 574 8.05 16.37 0.46
C LEU A 574 6.65 16.20 1.09
N ASP A 575 6.52 16.32 2.41
CA ASP A 575 5.32 15.99 3.19
C ASP A 575 4.87 14.51 3.05
N LEU A 576 5.86 13.64 2.83
CA LEU A 576 5.67 12.21 2.72
C LEU A 576 6.14 11.51 3.99
N GLY A 577 5.74 10.25 4.12
CA GLY A 577 6.26 9.34 5.13
C GLY A 577 6.45 7.95 4.55
N TRP A 578 6.93 7.05 5.39
CA TRP A 578 7.04 5.64 5.02
C TRP A 578 6.61 4.72 6.16
N VAL A 579 6.21 3.51 5.82
CA VAL A 579 5.82 2.47 6.76
C VAL A 579 6.56 1.18 6.43
N PRO A 580 7.10 0.46 7.43
CA PRO A 580 7.64 -0.88 7.23
C PRO A 580 6.51 -1.88 6.98
N ILE A 581 6.58 -2.62 5.88
CA ILE A 581 5.58 -3.68 5.58
C ILE A 581 6.11 -5.03 6.05
N ASP A 582 7.38 -5.29 5.78
CA ASP A 582 8.12 -6.45 6.23
C ASP A 582 9.61 -6.12 6.32
N GLY A 583 10.46 -7.13 6.50
CA GLY A 583 11.92 -6.96 6.61
C GLY A 583 12.65 -6.54 5.33
N ARG A 584 11.94 -6.37 4.22
CA ARG A 584 12.52 -6.02 2.91
C ARG A 584 11.69 -5.01 2.13
N THR A 585 10.49 -4.68 2.58
CA THR A 585 9.54 -3.83 1.86
C THR A 585 9.16 -2.63 2.71
N VAL A 586 9.28 -1.45 2.11
CA VAL A 586 8.76 -0.20 2.67
C VAL A 586 7.67 0.35 1.76
N TRP A 587 6.67 0.97 2.36
CA TRP A 587 5.61 1.66 1.66
C TRP A 587 5.74 3.16 1.89
N ILE A 588 5.74 3.96 0.81
CA ILE A 588 5.81 5.41 0.82
C ILE A 588 4.45 5.95 0.41
N ALA A 589 3.91 6.87 1.21
CA ALA A 589 2.64 7.54 0.98
C ALA A 589 2.68 8.96 1.59
N SER A 590 1.66 9.76 1.35
CA SER A 590 1.51 11.06 2.02
C SER A 590 1.39 10.89 3.54
N ARG A 591 1.80 11.91 4.31
CA ARG A 591 1.64 11.86 5.78
C ARG A 591 0.18 11.76 6.20
N GLN A 592 -0.72 12.41 5.47
CA GLN A 592 -2.16 12.34 5.71
C GLN A 592 -2.70 10.91 5.52
N LYS A 593 -2.31 10.22 4.44
CA LYS A 593 -2.68 8.83 4.18
C LYS A 593 -2.18 7.89 5.28
N LEU A 594 -0.92 8.05 5.69
CA LEU A 594 -0.34 7.23 6.76
C LEU A 594 -0.97 7.50 8.13
N ALA A 595 -1.47 8.71 8.38
CA ALA A 595 -2.23 9.02 9.60
C ALA A 595 -3.63 8.41 9.56
N ALA A 596 -4.27 8.37 8.39
CA ALA A 596 -5.61 7.78 8.19
C ALA A 596 -5.60 6.25 8.23
N GLU A 597 -4.48 5.61 7.87
CA GLU A 597 -4.31 4.15 7.83
C GLU A 597 -3.27 3.68 8.87
N PRO A 598 -3.62 3.69 10.17
CA PRO A 598 -2.69 3.28 11.21
C PRO A 598 -2.30 1.81 11.05
N VAL A 599 -1.04 1.53 11.29
CA VAL A 599 -0.46 0.19 11.17
C VAL A 599 -0.57 -0.51 12.52
N ILE A 600 -0.76 -1.83 12.50
CA ILE A 600 -0.82 -2.64 13.70
C ILE A 600 0.39 -3.55 13.75
N ASP A 601 1.16 -3.48 14.85
CA ASP A 601 2.33 -4.33 15.07
C ASP A 601 2.45 -4.82 16.52
N PHE A 602 3.19 -5.91 16.70
CA PHE A 602 3.35 -6.64 17.97
C PHE A 602 4.80 -6.50 18.42
N TYR A 603 5.02 -5.97 19.63
CA TYR A 603 6.35 -5.79 20.19
C TYR A 603 6.54 -6.70 21.41
N PRO A 604 7.29 -7.80 21.29
CA PRO A 604 7.58 -8.66 22.44
C PRO A 604 8.22 -7.87 23.58
N ALA A 605 7.67 -7.99 24.78
CA ALA A 605 8.14 -7.28 25.97
C ALA A 605 8.13 -8.21 27.19
N SER A 606 9.11 -8.04 28.09
CA SER A 606 9.13 -8.83 29.33
C SER A 606 7.88 -8.53 30.17
N PRO A 607 7.34 -9.51 30.92
CA PRO A 607 6.15 -9.30 31.73
C PRO A 607 6.34 -8.26 32.84
N ALA A 608 7.59 -8.04 33.27
CA ALA A 608 7.93 -7.00 34.23
C ALA A 608 7.90 -5.59 33.61
N ALA A 609 8.44 -5.42 32.39
CA ALA A 609 8.56 -4.11 31.76
C ALA A 609 7.33 -3.71 30.91
N GLY A 610 6.62 -4.68 30.35
CA GLY A 610 5.56 -4.47 29.36
C GLY A 610 4.44 -3.52 29.79
N PRO A 611 3.79 -3.72 30.96
CA PRO A 611 2.71 -2.85 31.43
C PRO A 611 3.17 -1.40 31.61
N GLY A 612 4.27 -1.19 32.34
CA GLY A 612 4.81 0.15 32.59
C GLY A 612 5.34 0.84 31.33
N LEU A 613 5.77 0.08 30.31
CA LEU A 613 6.15 0.64 29.01
C LEU A 613 4.93 1.18 28.26
N ALA A 614 3.85 0.39 28.18
CA ALA A 614 2.62 0.82 27.51
C ALA A 614 1.98 2.04 28.20
N GLU A 615 1.89 2.01 29.53
CA GLU A 615 1.33 3.11 30.34
C GLU A 615 2.12 4.42 30.18
N ARG A 616 3.45 4.35 30.08
CA ARG A 616 4.31 5.52 29.86
C ARG A 616 4.23 6.08 28.44
N LEU A 617 4.10 5.21 27.42
CA LEU A 617 4.15 5.65 26.02
C LEU A 617 2.80 6.09 25.46
N ALA A 618 1.69 5.52 25.94
CA ALA A 618 0.35 5.92 25.52
C ALA A 618 0.09 7.44 25.60
N PRO A 619 0.39 8.15 26.72
CA PRO A 619 0.17 9.60 26.80
C PRO A 619 1.13 10.41 25.91
N ALA A 620 2.31 9.89 25.58
CA ALA A 620 3.26 10.56 24.69
C ALA A 620 2.85 10.50 23.20
N HIS A 621 1.97 9.55 22.85
CA HIS A 621 1.50 9.33 21.49
C HIS A 621 -0.03 9.26 21.46
N PRO A 622 -0.74 10.39 21.65
CA PRO A 622 -2.21 10.41 21.77
C PRO A 622 -2.94 9.97 20.48
N GLN A 623 -2.25 9.94 19.34
CA GLN A 623 -2.77 9.44 18.06
C GLN A 623 -2.56 7.93 17.86
N ALA A 624 -1.96 7.24 18.83
CA ALA A 624 -1.71 5.81 18.77
C ALA A 624 -2.39 5.08 19.93
N GLU A 625 -2.91 3.89 19.66
CA GLU A 625 -3.34 2.97 20.69
C GLU A 625 -2.18 2.05 21.06
N ILE A 626 -1.75 2.11 22.32
CA ILE A 626 -0.64 1.31 22.86
C ILE A 626 -1.17 0.53 24.06
N VAL A 627 -1.21 -0.80 23.94
CA VAL A 627 -1.78 -1.69 24.97
C VAL A 627 -0.85 -2.87 25.18
N TYR A 628 -0.56 -3.21 26.44
CA TYR A 628 0.14 -4.45 26.77
C TYR A 628 -0.86 -5.60 26.87
N ASP A 629 -0.68 -6.66 26.08
CA ASP A 629 -1.40 -7.93 26.24
C ASP A 629 -0.56 -8.88 27.12
N PRO A 630 -0.97 -9.14 28.38
CA PRO A 630 -0.23 -10.00 29.29
C PRO A 630 -0.15 -11.46 28.81
N ARG A 631 -1.14 -11.92 28.02
CA ARG A 631 -1.16 -13.31 27.52
C ARG A 631 -0.16 -13.52 26.40
N SER A 632 -0.07 -12.58 25.46
CA SER A 632 0.91 -12.65 24.38
C SER A 632 2.28 -12.13 24.79
N ARG A 633 2.41 -11.51 25.97
CA ARG A 633 3.62 -10.79 26.42
C ARG A 633 4.12 -9.80 25.35
N CYS A 634 3.18 -9.12 24.68
CA CYS A 634 3.49 -8.14 23.66
C CYS A 634 2.84 -6.80 23.99
N VAL A 635 3.52 -5.72 23.61
CA VAL A 635 2.92 -4.40 23.48
C VAL A 635 2.35 -4.31 22.06
N LEU A 636 1.03 -4.18 21.98
CA LEU A 636 0.29 -3.97 20.74
C LEU A 636 0.25 -2.47 20.45
N VAL A 637 0.59 -2.10 19.23
CA VAL A 637 0.61 -0.71 18.79
C VAL A 637 -0.24 -0.58 17.53
N ARG A 638 -1.21 0.32 17.55
CA ARG A 638 -1.96 0.79 16.39
C ARG A 638 -1.72 2.29 16.25
N GLY A 639 -0.95 2.71 15.26
CA GLY A 639 -0.66 4.13 15.11
C GLY A 639 0.25 4.48 13.95
N ASN A 640 0.81 5.68 14.02
CA ASN A 640 1.78 6.20 13.06
C ASN A 640 3.19 5.64 13.31
N LEU A 641 4.09 5.84 12.35
CA LEU A 641 5.48 5.36 12.43
C LEU A 641 6.22 5.86 13.67
N ALA A 642 5.94 7.09 14.12
CA ALA A 642 6.60 7.69 15.28
C ALA A 642 6.33 6.88 16.56
N ALA A 643 5.07 6.50 16.79
CA ALA A 643 4.69 5.64 17.91
C ALA A 643 5.36 4.26 17.83
N HIS A 644 5.36 3.64 16.63
CA HIS A 644 6.04 2.36 16.40
C HIS A 644 7.55 2.41 16.70
N ARG A 645 8.23 3.50 16.34
CA ARG A 645 9.65 3.69 16.63
C ARG A 645 9.92 3.93 18.11
N ALA A 646 9.09 4.73 18.78
CA ALA A 646 9.24 4.98 20.22
C ALA A 646 9.09 3.68 21.02
N VAL A 647 8.08 2.87 20.69
CA VAL A 647 7.88 1.55 21.31
C VAL A 647 9.04 0.61 20.99
N TRP A 648 9.50 0.57 19.74
CA TRP A 648 10.67 -0.25 19.36
C TRP A 648 11.93 0.12 20.15
N GLN A 649 12.25 1.42 20.24
CA GLN A 649 13.42 1.90 20.99
C GLN A 649 13.31 1.56 22.48
N ALA A 650 12.14 1.78 23.08
CA ALA A 650 11.90 1.48 24.49
C ALA A 650 12.05 -0.03 24.77
N VAL A 651 11.47 -0.88 23.92
CA VAL A 651 11.58 -2.33 24.03
C VAL A 651 13.03 -2.79 23.84
N SER A 652 13.73 -2.30 22.81
CA SER A 652 15.14 -2.67 22.58
C SER A 652 16.07 -2.26 23.73
N THR A 653 15.79 -1.14 24.38
CA THR A 653 16.57 -0.64 25.51
C THR A 653 16.31 -1.49 26.75
N ALA A 654 15.06 -1.91 26.99
CA ALA A 654 14.70 -2.79 28.09
C ALA A 654 15.36 -4.17 27.93
N THR A 655 15.30 -4.78 26.73
CA THR A 655 15.93 -6.07 26.47
C THR A 655 17.45 -6.03 26.65
N SER A 656 18.10 -4.91 26.32
CA SER A 656 19.55 -4.75 26.47
C SER A 656 20.02 -4.58 27.92
N ARG A 657 19.12 -4.34 28.88
CA ARG A 657 19.46 -4.25 30.31
C ARG A 657 19.30 -5.56 31.06
N GLU A 658 18.47 -6.48 30.52
CA GLU A 658 18.18 -7.77 31.14
C GLU A 658 19.19 -8.86 30.75
N GLY A 659 19.93 -8.68 29.64
CA GLY A 659 21.00 -9.59 29.18
C GLY A 659 22.38 -9.03 29.47
#